data_AF-A0A6I5CHR1-F1
#
_entry.id   AF-A0A6I5CHR1-F1
#
_cell.length_a   1.000
_cell.length_b   1.000
_cell.length_c   1.000
_cell.angle_alpha   90.00
_cell.angle_beta   90.00
_cell.angle_gamma   90.00
#
_symmetry.space_group_name_H-M   'P 1'
#
loop_
_entity.id
_entity.type
_entity.pdbx_description
1 polymer ?
#
loop_
_entity_poly.entity_id
_entity_poly.type
_entity_poly.pdbx_seq_one_letter_code
_entity_poly.pdbx_strand_id
1 'polypeptide(L)'
;DVADRDALAELLAGIPAERPLRAVLHTAGVLDDGVIDSVTPERAAGVLRPKLDGARNLDELTREVDITAFVLFSSLAGTLGGTGQGSYAAANAYLDALARQRRDLGLPGTSVAWGLWGGDSLASGAVAERLIRDGLPAMDPAAATAALRQALDHDDTAVLVADFAWDRFTRAYTALRPSPALGDLPEVREVLAAPGGPRSTADGAEPPALRLAALPPVERDRALLDLVRREVAAVLGHPGPEAVGPDQAFKDIGFDSMTAVELRNRLAAATGLRLSVTLAFDYPTASDLAGHLRTELPGAPATQTSDAPVRASAAVAVPEDEAIAVVAMSCRYPGGVSTPEELWELVAGGRDAITGFPTGRGWDLDGLYDPDPDRAGRTYAREGGFLHDADRFDPAFFGISPREALTIDPQQRLLLELSWEAFERAGIDPLSLKGSASGVFVGCSHHDYGSRVTEPSEEFEGYLGIGSAGSVASGRISYTLGLEGPAVTVDTACSSSLVAVHLAARSLRSGECSLALAGGVTVMSTPGAFVEFSRQRVLAEDGRCKPFAAAADGTSWAEGAGLLVLERLSDARRNGHPVLALVRGSAVNQDGASNGLTAPNGPSQQRVIRAALADAGLTGAEVDAVEGHGTGTRLGDPIEAQALLATYGRERDGRQPLWLGSLKSNIGH
;
A
#
# COMPACT_ATOMS: atom_id res chain seq x y z
N ASP A 1 -33.31 12.41 -24.24
CA ASP A 1 -32.24 13.21 -23.61
C ASP A 1 -32.40 14.64 -24.12
N VAL A 2 -32.44 15.65 -23.26
CA VAL A 2 -32.61 17.05 -23.70
C VAL A 2 -31.35 17.62 -24.36
N ALA A 3 -30.19 17.01 -24.13
CA ALA A 3 -28.94 17.38 -24.79
C ALA A 3 -28.86 16.86 -26.24
N ASP A 4 -29.72 15.93 -26.63
CA ASP A 4 -29.91 15.52 -28.02
C ASP A 4 -30.95 16.42 -28.69
N ARG A 5 -30.48 17.28 -29.60
CA ARG A 5 -31.31 18.30 -30.23
C ARG A 5 -32.39 17.70 -31.14
N ASP A 6 -32.07 16.65 -31.88
CA ASP A 6 -33.01 16.07 -32.86
C ASP A 6 -34.11 15.29 -32.14
N ALA A 7 -33.74 14.52 -31.11
CA ALA A 7 -34.72 13.84 -30.26
C ALA A 7 -35.64 14.84 -29.53
N LEU A 8 -35.10 15.97 -29.08
CA LEU A 8 -35.90 17.03 -28.45
C LEU A 8 -36.83 17.72 -29.46
N ALA A 9 -36.38 17.97 -30.68
CA ALA A 9 -37.22 18.54 -31.73
C ALA A 9 -38.39 17.61 -32.10
N GLU A 10 -38.12 16.30 -32.20
CA GLU A 10 -39.16 15.28 -32.44
C GLU A 10 -40.18 15.26 -31.29
N LEU A 11 -39.71 15.31 -30.04
CA LEU A 11 -40.58 15.37 -28.86
C LEU A 11 -41.49 16.61 -28.88
N LEU A 12 -40.93 17.79 -29.21
CA LEU A 12 -41.68 19.04 -29.28
C LEU A 12 -42.70 19.03 -30.43
N ALA A 13 -42.35 18.46 -31.58
CA ALA A 13 -43.26 18.32 -32.72
C ALA A 13 -44.45 17.37 -32.43
N GLY A 14 -44.28 16.44 -31.48
CA GLY A 14 -45.33 15.52 -31.03
C GLY A 14 -46.40 16.16 -30.12
N ILE A 15 -46.24 17.42 -29.71
CA ILE A 15 -47.20 18.10 -28.82
C ILE A 15 -48.48 18.47 -29.63
N PRO A 16 -49.68 18.00 -29.23
CA PRO A 16 -50.91 18.27 -29.97
C PRO A 16 -51.26 19.76 -30.01
N ALA A 17 -51.75 20.24 -31.15
CA ALA A 17 -52.15 21.63 -31.35
C ALA A 17 -53.29 22.06 -30.41
N GLU A 18 -54.14 21.13 -29.95
CA GLU A 18 -55.22 21.39 -28.99
C GLU A 18 -54.70 21.61 -27.56
N ARG A 19 -53.43 21.27 -27.29
CA ARG A 19 -52.75 21.44 -26.01
C ARG A 19 -51.33 21.98 -26.25
N PRO A 20 -51.21 23.23 -26.73
CA PRO A 20 -49.92 23.80 -27.10
C PRO A 20 -48.99 23.90 -25.89
N LEU A 21 -47.68 23.81 -26.14
CA LEU A 21 -46.67 24.04 -25.12
C LEU A 21 -46.81 25.45 -24.54
N ARG A 22 -47.00 25.57 -23.23
CA ARG A 22 -47.12 26.86 -22.53
C ARG A 22 -45.99 27.16 -21.56
N ALA A 23 -45.28 26.16 -21.07
CA ALA A 23 -44.19 26.37 -20.12
C ALA A 23 -43.09 25.33 -20.31
N VAL A 24 -41.85 25.77 -20.13
CA VAL A 24 -40.66 24.90 -20.11
C VAL A 24 -40.05 24.98 -18.72
N LEU A 25 -39.86 23.85 -18.06
CA LEU A 25 -39.13 23.73 -16.80
C LEU A 25 -37.94 22.80 -17.01
N HIS A 26 -36.73 23.35 -17.00
CA HIS A 26 -35.50 22.59 -17.18
C HIS A 26 -34.91 22.20 -15.82
N THR A 27 -35.10 20.93 -15.46
CA THR A 27 -34.68 20.35 -14.16
C THR A 27 -33.50 19.37 -14.28
N ALA A 28 -32.91 19.22 -15.46
CA ALA A 28 -31.84 18.24 -15.69
C ALA A 28 -30.54 18.66 -14.99
N GLY A 29 -29.82 17.66 -14.45
CA GLY A 29 -28.52 17.84 -13.81
C GLY A 29 -27.91 16.52 -13.38
N VAL A 30 -26.59 16.47 -13.39
CA VAL A 30 -25.76 15.35 -12.90
C VAL A 30 -24.63 15.95 -12.07
N LEU A 31 -24.23 15.26 -11.01
CA LEU A 31 -23.07 15.62 -10.19
C LEU A 31 -21.93 14.65 -10.46
N ASP A 32 -20.71 15.18 -10.53
CA ASP A 32 -19.46 14.42 -10.53
C ASP A 32 -18.40 15.30 -9.85
N ASP A 33 -18.40 15.26 -8.52
CA ASP A 33 -17.62 16.17 -7.69
C ASP A 33 -16.13 15.72 -7.63
N GLY A 34 -15.22 16.69 -7.63
CA GLY A 34 -13.78 16.47 -7.57
C GLY A 34 -12.98 17.77 -7.50
N VAL A 35 -11.74 17.67 -7.03
CA VAL A 35 -10.79 18.81 -7.09
C VAL A 35 -10.47 19.13 -8.54
N ILE A 36 -10.28 20.42 -8.86
CA ILE A 36 -10.06 20.88 -10.25
C ILE A 36 -8.97 20.09 -10.96
N ASP A 37 -7.86 19.78 -10.28
CA ASP A 37 -6.72 19.04 -10.85
C ASP A 37 -7.06 17.58 -11.21
N SER A 38 -8.17 17.04 -10.69
CA SER A 38 -8.66 15.68 -10.95
C SER A 38 -9.80 15.62 -11.97
N VAL A 39 -10.30 16.78 -12.43
CA VAL A 39 -11.42 16.84 -13.38
C VAL A 39 -10.86 16.75 -14.81
N THR A 40 -11.14 15.65 -15.49
CA THR A 40 -10.80 15.50 -16.92
C THR A 40 -11.85 16.19 -17.82
N PRO A 41 -11.52 16.50 -19.08
CA PRO A 41 -12.49 17.05 -20.04
C PRO A 41 -13.75 16.19 -20.20
N GLU A 42 -13.61 14.86 -20.14
CA GLU A 42 -14.72 13.91 -20.29
C GLU A 42 -15.67 13.96 -19.10
N ARG A 43 -15.12 13.97 -17.88
CA ARG A 43 -15.91 14.13 -16.64
C ARG A 43 -16.64 15.47 -16.61
N ALA A 44 -15.93 16.54 -16.97
CA ALA A 44 -16.53 17.87 -17.09
C ALA A 44 -17.66 17.90 -18.12
N ALA A 45 -17.46 17.31 -19.31
CA ALA A 45 -18.47 17.24 -20.35
C ALA A 45 -19.73 16.51 -19.88
N GLY A 46 -19.60 15.42 -19.13
CA GLY A 46 -20.73 14.69 -18.54
C GLY A 46 -21.62 15.56 -17.64
N VAL A 47 -21.01 16.40 -16.80
CA VAL A 47 -21.72 17.32 -15.89
C VAL A 47 -22.31 18.54 -16.61
N LEU A 48 -21.57 19.10 -17.57
CA LEU A 48 -21.97 20.29 -18.30
C LEU A 48 -23.12 20.01 -19.29
N ARG A 49 -23.04 18.89 -20.01
CA ARG A 49 -23.96 18.51 -21.10
C ARG A 49 -25.45 18.65 -20.77
N PRO A 50 -26.00 18.11 -19.67
CA PRO A 50 -27.44 18.21 -19.40
C PRO A 50 -27.92 19.64 -19.21
N LYS A 51 -27.11 20.53 -18.61
CA LYS A 51 -27.48 21.92 -18.32
C LYS A 51 -27.12 22.88 -19.47
N LEU A 52 -25.96 22.73 -20.08
CA LEU A 52 -25.53 23.59 -21.19
C LEU A 52 -26.28 23.23 -22.47
N ASP A 53 -26.01 22.05 -23.01
CA ASP A 53 -26.58 21.64 -24.30
C ASP A 53 -28.10 21.48 -24.18
N GLY A 54 -28.58 20.91 -23.06
CA GLY A 54 -30.00 20.77 -22.80
C GLY A 54 -30.76 22.09 -22.76
N ALA A 55 -30.27 23.08 -22.01
CA ALA A 55 -30.94 24.38 -21.94
C ALA A 55 -30.81 25.19 -23.23
N ARG A 56 -29.67 25.11 -23.93
CA ARG A 56 -29.49 25.74 -25.25
C ARG A 56 -30.46 25.18 -26.28
N ASN A 57 -30.60 23.85 -26.35
CA ASN A 57 -31.51 23.22 -27.29
C ASN A 57 -32.97 23.60 -26.99
N LEU A 58 -33.37 23.62 -25.71
CA LEU A 58 -34.69 24.08 -25.29
C LEU A 58 -34.92 25.55 -25.67
N ASP A 59 -33.95 26.42 -25.42
CA ASP A 59 -34.02 27.83 -25.80
C ASP A 59 -34.27 27.97 -27.31
N GLU A 60 -33.38 27.41 -28.14
CA GLU A 60 -33.42 27.50 -29.60
C GLU A 60 -34.71 26.95 -30.21
N LEU A 61 -35.15 25.77 -29.77
CA LEU A 61 -36.33 25.09 -30.34
C LEU A 61 -37.65 25.69 -29.88
N THR A 62 -37.65 26.52 -28.83
CA THR A 62 -38.88 27.15 -28.30
C THR A 62 -38.92 28.66 -28.50
N ARG A 63 -37.94 29.29 -29.18
CA ARG A 63 -37.91 30.75 -29.38
C ARG A 63 -39.14 31.31 -30.10
N GLU A 64 -39.68 30.57 -31.05
CA GLU A 64 -40.84 30.98 -31.85
C GLU A 64 -42.17 30.43 -31.29
N VAL A 65 -42.13 29.72 -30.16
CA VAL A 65 -43.32 29.16 -29.51
C VAL A 65 -43.82 30.17 -28.47
N ASP A 66 -45.13 30.44 -28.48
CA ASP A 66 -45.80 31.33 -27.51
C ASP A 66 -45.92 30.66 -26.14
N ILE A 67 -44.79 30.58 -25.43
CA ILE A 67 -44.69 30.11 -24.05
C ILE A 67 -44.83 31.27 -23.07
N THR A 68 -45.42 31.01 -21.92
CA THR A 68 -45.61 31.97 -20.83
C THR A 68 -44.55 31.86 -19.75
N ALA A 69 -43.78 30.76 -19.71
CA ALA A 69 -42.71 30.56 -18.73
C ALA A 69 -41.56 29.70 -19.30
N PHE A 70 -40.33 30.09 -18.98
CA PHE A 70 -39.12 29.31 -19.26
C PHE A 70 -38.25 29.33 -18.01
N VAL A 71 -38.29 28.22 -17.25
CA VAL A 71 -37.71 28.12 -15.91
C VAL A 71 -36.48 27.23 -15.94
N LEU A 72 -35.35 27.73 -15.45
CA LEU A 72 -34.09 27.02 -15.35
C LEU A 72 -33.80 26.71 -13.88
N PHE A 73 -33.65 25.43 -13.54
CA PHE A 73 -33.25 25.01 -12.19
C PHE A 73 -31.73 25.06 -12.11
N SER A 74 -31.25 26.21 -11.65
CA SER A 74 -29.84 26.46 -11.32
C SER A 74 -29.54 26.01 -9.88
N SER A 75 -28.34 26.28 -9.40
CA SER A 75 -27.87 25.89 -8.08
C SER A 75 -27.11 27.04 -7.43
N LEU A 76 -27.19 27.11 -6.09
CA LEU A 76 -26.37 27.97 -5.25
C LEU A 76 -24.88 27.90 -5.63
N ALA A 77 -24.39 26.72 -6.05
CA ALA A 77 -23.00 26.51 -6.48
C ALA A 77 -22.61 27.39 -7.69
N GLY A 78 -23.54 27.76 -8.56
CA GLY A 78 -23.28 28.69 -9.68
C GLY A 78 -23.07 30.14 -9.22
N THR A 79 -23.62 30.50 -8.06
CA THR A 79 -23.54 31.87 -7.50
C THR A 79 -22.41 32.02 -6.49
N LEU A 80 -22.29 31.07 -5.55
CA LEU A 80 -21.31 31.12 -4.45
C LEU A 80 -20.15 30.12 -4.63
N GLY A 81 -20.17 29.29 -5.67
CA GLY A 81 -19.23 28.17 -5.78
C GLY A 81 -19.60 27.02 -4.84
N GLY A 82 -19.05 25.84 -5.14
CA GLY A 82 -19.16 24.65 -4.29
C GLY A 82 -17.81 23.96 -4.20
N THR A 83 -17.41 23.51 -3.02
CA THR A 83 -16.16 22.78 -2.82
C THR A 83 -16.18 21.49 -3.62
N GLY A 84 -15.26 21.33 -4.57
CA GLY A 84 -15.21 20.17 -5.47
C GLY A 84 -16.22 20.20 -6.62
N GLN A 85 -17.00 21.27 -6.79
CA GLN A 85 -18.10 21.31 -7.76
C GLN A 85 -17.77 22.20 -8.97
N GLY A 86 -16.53 22.17 -9.47
CA GLY A 86 -16.05 23.10 -10.51
C GLY A 86 -16.91 23.10 -11.77
N SER A 87 -17.10 21.93 -12.38
CA SER A 87 -17.91 21.77 -13.60
C SER A 87 -19.39 22.06 -13.36
N TYR A 88 -19.93 21.66 -12.20
CA TYR A 88 -21.33 21.87 -11.85
C TYR A 88 -21.64 23.35 -11.58
N ALA A 89 -20.75 24.07 -10.88
CA ALA A 89 -20.86 25.51 -10.67
C ALA A 89 -20.88 26.25 -12.02
N ALA A 90 -19.96 25.92 -12.92
CA ALA A 90 -19.94 26.48 -14.27
C ALA A 90 -21.23 26.18 -15.06
N ALA A 91 -21.76 24.95 -14.92
CA ALA A 91 -23.00 24.53 -15.56
C ALA A 91 -24.20 25.39 -15.15
N ASN A 92 -24.31 25.68 -13.85
CA ASN A 92 -25.42 26.45 -13.28
C ASN A 92 -25.26 27.96 -13.55
N ALA A 93 -24.03 28.48 -13.52
CA ALA A 93 -23.76 29.86 -13.92
C ALA A 93 -24.15 30.14 -15.39
N TYR A 94 -24.01 29.15 -16.27
CA TYR A 94 -24.52 29.24 -17.65
C TYR A 94 -26.04 29.37 -17.70
N LEU A 95 -26.78 28.60 -16.90
CA LEU A 95 -28.25 28.71 -16.82
C LEU A 95 -28.68 30.11 -16.36
N ASP A 96 -28.02 30.66 -15.36
CA ASP A 96 -28.29 32.01 -14.87
C ASP A 96 -28.06 33.07 -15.96
N ALA A 97 -27.02 32.91 -16.77
CA ALA A 97 -26.73 33.77 -17.90
C ALA A 97 -27.75 33.61 -19.04
N LEU A 98 -28.18 32.39 -19.34
CA LEU A 98 -29.18 32.12 -20.38
C LEU A 98 -30.54 32.73 -20.04
N ALA A 99 -30.98 32.67 -18.78
CA ALA A 99 -32.23 33.32 -18.36
C ALA A 99 -32.19 34.83 -18.60
N ARG A 100 -31.07 35.49 -18.26
CA ARG A 100 -30.86 36.93 -18.52
C ARG A 100 -30.86 37.23 -20.02
N GLN A 101 -30.16 36.44 -20.82
CA GLN A 101 -30.12 36.60 -22.27
C GLN A 101 -31.51 36.50 -22.90
N ARG A 102 -32.35 35.55 -22.45
CA ARG A 102 -33.72 35.42 -22.94
C ARG A 102 -34.56 36.65 -22.61
N ARG A 103 -34.42 37.19 -21.40
CA ARG A 103 -35.11 38.42 -20.97
C ARG A 103 -34.68 39.64 -21.78
N ASP A 104 -33.39 39.77 -22.09
CA ASP A 104 -32.88 40.84 -22.96
C ASP A 104 -33.46 40.78 -24.38
N LEU A 105 -33.86 39.58 -24.85
CA LEU A 105 -34.55 39.36 -26.11
C LEU A 105 -36.09 39.49 -26.01
N GLY A 106 -36.62 39.88 -24.85
CA GLY A 106 -38.06 39.99 -24.61
C GLY A 106 -38.78 38.65 -24.46
N LEU A 107 -38.05 37.55 -24.30
CA LEU A 107 -38.60 36.21 -24.09
C LEU A 107 -38.70 35.90 -22.59
N PRO A 108 -39.65 35.06 -22.15
CA PRO A 108 -39.71 34.59 -20.77
C PRO A 108 -38.41 33.86 -20.39
N GLY A 109 -37.92 34.09 -19.17
CA GLY A 109 -36.71 33.47 -18.64
C GLY A 109 -36.56 33.72 -17.14
N THR A 110 -36.59 32.65 -16.35
CA THR A 110 -36.39 32.69 -14.89
C THR A 110 -35.39 31.60 -14.51
N SER A 111 -34.24 31.99 -13.97
CA SER A 111 -33.31 31.05 -13.32
C SER A 111 -33.50 31.10 -11.81
N VAL A 112 -33.65 29.93 -11.19
CA VAL A 112 -33.69 29.81 -9.74
C VAL A 112 -32.47 29.04 -9.28
N ALA A 113 -31.55 29.71 -8.58
CA ALA A 113 -30.38 29.11 -7.95
C ALA A 113 -30.79 28.47 -6.63
N TRP A 114 -31.03 27.15 -6.67
CA TRP A 114 -31.53 26.40 -5.53
C TRP A 114 -30.45 26.07 -4.50
N GLY A 115 -30.79 26.23 -3.22
CA GLY A 115 -30.14 25.56 -2.08
C GLY A 115 -30.54 24.08 -1.98
N LEU A 116 -30.22 23.46 -0.85
CA LEU A 116 -30.54 22.04 -0.61
C LEU A 116 -32.07 21.84 -0.44
N TRP A 117 -32.64 20.87 -1.15
CA TRP A 117 -34.04 20.46 -0.98
C TRP A 117 -34.11 19.24 -0.04
N GLY A 118 -35.17 19.15 0.77
CA GLY A 118 -35.46 17.96 1.57
C GLY A 118 -36.01 16.81 0.73
N GLY A 119 -35.79 15.58 1.20
CA GLY A 119 -36.18 14.35 0.49
C GLY A 119 -35.11 13.85 -0.49
N ASP A 120 -35.52 13.05 -1.48
CA ASP A 120 -34.63 12.55 -2.53
C ASP A 120 -34.23 13.69 -3.47
N SER A 121 -33.05 14.26 -3.23
CA SER A 121 -32.48 15.38 -3.97
C SER A 121 -31.20 14.96 -4.70
N LEU A 122 -30.80 15.77 -5.71
CA LEU A 122 -29.56 15.54 -6.46
C LEU A 122 -28.32 15.52 -5.54
N ALA A 123 -28.36 16.28 -4.44
CA ALA A 123 -27.40 16.17 -3.34
C ALA A 123 -27.98 15.27 -2.25
N SER A 124 -27.47 14.04 -2.13
CA SER A 124 -27.90 13.04 -1.15
C SER A 124 -26.70 12.48 -0.37
N GLY A 125 -26.97 11.73 0.71
CA GLY A 125 -25.94 11.12 1.54
C GLY A 125 -24.95 12.12 2.13
N ALA A 126 -23.66 11.78 2.10
CA ALA A 126 -22.58 12.56 2.72
C ALA A 126 -22.50 14.03 2.24
N VAL A 127 -22.88 14.30 0.98
CA VAL A 127 -22.90 15.67 0.42
C VAL A 127 -23.98 16.51 1.08
N ALA A 128 -25.18 15.95 1.28
CA ALA A 128 -26.27 16.64 1.97
C ALA A 128 -25.95 16.87 3.45
N GLU A 129 -25.40 15.86 4.13
CA GLU A 129 -24.99 15.97 5.53
C GLU A 129 -23.92 17.05 5.74
N ARG A 130 -22.96 17.15 4.81
CA ARG A 130 -21.95 18.20 4.80
C ARG A 130 -22.55 19.59 4.61
N LEU A 131 -23.42 19.78 3.61
CA LEU A 131 -24.05 21.09 3.37
C LEU A 131 -24.89 21.53 4.58
N ILE A 132 -25.62 20.62 5.22
CA ILE A 132 -26.38 20.90 6.44
C ILE A 132 -25.45 21.31 7.59
N ARG A 133 -24.33 20.58 7.77
CA ARG A 133 -23.30 20.89 8.77
C ARG A 133 -22.68 22.28 8.55
N ASP A 134 -22.42 22.62 7.28
CA ASP A 134 -21.84 23.89 6.85
C ASP A 134 -22.86 25.04 6.83
N GLY A 135 -24.09 24.83 7.29
CA GLY A 135 -25.08 25.88 7.51
C GLY A 135 -26.07 26.11 6.37
N LEU A 136 -26.26 25.11 5.49
CA LEU A 136 -27.31 25.07 4.46
C LEU A 136 -28.34 23.98 4.77
N PRO A 137 -29.35 24.25 5.63
CA PRO A 137 -30.43 23.31 5.91
C PRO A 137 -31.18 22.89 4.65
N ALA A 138 -31.74 21.67 4.67
CA ALA A 138 -32.61 21.20 3.61
C ALA A 138 -33.97 21.91 3.71
N MET A 139 -34.39 22.56 2.62
CA MET A 139 -35.67 23.26 2.52
C MET A 139 -36.83 22.28 2.37
N ASP A 140 -37.97 22.58 2.99
CA ASP A 140 -39.23 21.87 2.72
C ASP A 140 -39.65 22.06 1.24
N PRO A 141 -39.86 20.98 0.47
CA PRO A 141 -40.26 21.08 -0.94
C PRO A 141 -41.54 21.90 -1.17
N ALA A 142 -42.49 21.92 -0.22
CA ALA A 142 -43.69 22.75 -0.33
C ALA A 142 -43.35 24.25 -0.23
N ALA A 143 -42.40 24.63 0.63
CA ALA A 143 -41.90 26.00 0.72
C ALA A 143 -41.09 26.39 -0.53
N ALA A 144 -40.23 25.50 -1.03
CA ALA A 144 -39.42 25.77 -2.23
C ALA A 144 -40.30 25.94 -3.49
N THR A 145 -41.34 25.12 -3.66
CA THR A 145 -42.31 25.28 -4.76
C THR A 145 -43.16 26.54 -4.63
N ALA A 146 -43.50 26.96 -3.40
CA ALA A 146 -44.15 28.24 -3.16
C ALA A 146 -43.25 29.43 -3.54
N ALA A 147 -41.96 29.36 -3.26
CA ALA A 147 -40.97 30.35 -3.66
C ALA A 147 -40.79 30.42 -5.19
N LEU A 148 -40.80 29.27 -5.89
CA LEU A 148 -40.81 29.25 -7.36
C LEU A 148 -42.04 30.00 -7.91
N ARG A 149 -43.22 29.77 -7.35
CA ARG A 149 -44.44 30.48 -7.76
C ARG A 149 -44.29 31.99 -7.56
N GLN A 150 -43.76 32.42 -6.41
CA GLN A 150 -43.51 33.84 -6.15
C GLN A 150 -42.53 34.45 -7.16
N ALA A 151 -41.45 33.76 -7.50
CA ALA A 151 -40.49 34.22 -8.49
C ALA A 151 -41.14 34.42 -9.88
N LEU A 152 -42.07 33.53 -10.25
CA LEU A 152 -42.83 33.66 -11.50
C LEU A 152 -43.86 34.80 -11.44
N ASP A 153 -44.58 34.93 -10.32
CA ASP A 153 -45.60 35.98 -10.11
C ASP A 153 -44.97 37.39 -10.10
N HIS A 154 -43.74 37.52 -9.60
CA HIS A 154 -42.98 38.77 -9.61
C HIS A 154 -42.21 39.03 -10.92
N ASP A 155 -42.27 38.09 -11.87
CA ASP A 155 -41.52 38.15 -13.13
C ASP A 155 -39.98 38.23 -12.94
N ASP A 156 -39.47 37.56 -11.90
CA ASP A 156 -38.04 37.53 -11.60
C ASP A 156 -37.24 36.86 -12.72
N THR A 157 -36.03 37.38 -12.97
CA THR A 157 -35.11 36.85 -13.99
C THR A 157 -34.08 35.87 -13.41
N ALA A 158 -33.48 36.21 -12.27
CA ALA A 158 -32.49 35.37 -11.59
C ALA A 158 -32.62 35.57 -10.08
N VAL A 159 -32.98 34.52 -9.36
CA VAL A 159 -33.19 34.54 -7.91
C VAL A 159 -32.50 33.36 -7.25
N LEU A 160 -31.92 33.57 -6.07
CA LEU A 160 -31.37 32.53 -5.23
C LEU A 160 -32.38 32.20 -4.14
N VAL A 161 -32.72 30.92 -4.02
CA VAL A 161 -33.64 30.42 -2.99
C VAL A 161 -32.94 29.32 -2.22
N ALA A 162 -32.53 29.63 -0.99
CA ALA A 162 -31.88 28.72 -0.07
C ALA A 162 -32.23 29.09 1.37
N ASP A 163 -32.26 28.10 2.26
CA ASP A 163 -32.30 28.32 3.70
C ASP A 163 -30.87 28.43 4.24
N PHE A 164 -30.64 29.39 5.13
CA PHE A 164 -29.32 29.69 5.67
C PHE A 164 -29.35 29.71 7.19
N ALA A 165 -28.57 28.82 7.81
CA ALA A 165 -28.14 29.01 9.18
C ALA A 165 -26.92 29.95 9.15
N TRP A 166 -27.19 31.27 9.08
CA TRP A 166 -26.19 32.31 8.82
C TRP A 166 -24.99 32.27 9.78
N ASP A 167 -25.20 31.88 11.03
CA ASP A 167 -24.14 31.73 12.02
C ASP A 167 -23.09 30.69 11.60
N ARG A 168 -23.52 29.52 11.13
CA ARG A 168 -22.64 28.44 10.65
C ARG A 168 -22.13 28.70 9.25
N PHE A 169 -23.02 29.12 8.36
CA PHE A 169 -22.70 29.34 6.95
C PHE A 169 -21.63 30.42 6.77
N THR A 170 -21.77 31.57 7.41
CA THR A 170 -20.76 32.64 7.34
C THR A 170 -19.41 32.14 7.84
N ARG A 171 -19.38 31.42 8.97
CA ARG A 171 -18.12 30.90 9.54
C ARG A 171 -17.42 29.90 8.63
N ALA A 172 -18.16 28.94 8.10
CA ALA A 172 -17.61 27.91 7.21
C ALA A 172 -17.14 28.54 5.89
N TYR A 173 -17.96 29.39 5.28
CA TYR A 173 -17.72 29.93 3.95
C TYR A 173 -16.64 31.03 3.93
N THR A 174 -16.52 31.84 4.98
CA THR A 174 -15.48 32.90 5.06
C THR A 174 -14.23 32.48 5.83
N ALA A 175 -14.10 31.21 6.22
CA ALA A 175 -12.97 30.72 7.04
C ALA A 175 -11.59 30.94 6.36
N LEU A 176 -11.54 30.77 5.04
CA LEU A 176 -10.29 30.85 4.27
C LEU A 176 -10.08 32.21 3.60
N ARG A 177 -11.17 32.89 3.21
CA ARG A 177 -11.12 34.21 2.58
C ARG A 177 -12.42 34.98 2.81
N PRO A 178 -12.37 36.32 2.96
CA PRO A 178 -13.57 37.15 2.96
C PRO A 178 -14.36 37.01 1.66
N SER A 179 -15.68 37.11 1.73
CA SER A 179 -16.57 37.12 0.55
C SER A 179 -17.28 38.48 0.43
N PRO A 180 -16.87 39.33 -0.53
CA PRO A 180 -17.57 40.60 -0.79
C PRO A 180 -19.04 40.42 -1.16
N ALA A 181 -19.39 39.30 -1.83
CA ALA A 181 -20.76 39.01 -2.24
C ALA A 181 -21.72 38.76 -1.07
N LEU A 182 -21.22 38.31 0.09
CA LEU A 182 -22.01 38.05 1.29
C LEU A 182 -21.84 39.14 2.36
N GLY A 183 -20.72 39.86 2.35
CA GLY A 183 -20.34 40.81 3.42
C GLY A 183 -21.26 42.03 3.57
N ASP A 184 -22.13 42.27 2.59
CA ASP A 184 -23.12 43.36 2.64
C ASP A 184 -24.48 42.94 3.22
N LEU A 185 -24.69 41.63 3.44
CA LEU A 185 -25.92 41.13 4.04
C LEU A 185 -25.96 41.46 5.55
N PRO A 186 -27.07 42.02 6.08
CA PRO A 186 -27.21 42.36 7.49
C PRO A 186 -26.88 41.21 8.45
N GLU A 187 -27.40 40.02 8.16
CA GLU A 187 -27.23 38.80 8.95
C GLU A 187 -25.77 38.37 9.00
N VAL A 188 -25.04 38.52 7.90
CA VAL A 188 -23.61 38.20 7.80
C VAL A 188 -22.78 39.23 8.57
N ARG A 189 -23.13 40.52 8.48
CA ARG A 189 -22.45 41.59 9.24
C ARG A 189 -22.61 41.42 10.74
N GLU A 190 -23.78 41.01 11.20
CA GLU A 190 -24.02 40.71 12.62
C GLU A 190 -23.16 39.53 13.11
N VAL A 191 -23.07 38.45 12.33
CA VAL A 191 -22.22 37.29 12.66
C VAL A 191 -20.73 37.66 12.69
N LEU A 192 -20.27 38.49 11.74
CA LEU A 192 -18.88 38.94 11.68
C LEU A 192 -18.54 39.97 12.78
N ALA A 193 -19.50 40.76 13.23
CA ALA A 193 -19.34 41.74 14.31
C ALA A 193 -19.45 41.13 15.73
N ALA A 194 -20.09 39.97 15.88
CA ALA A 194 -20.24 39.30 17.16
C ALA A 194 -18.89 38.77 17.72
N PRO A 195 -18.65 38.85 19.05
CA PRO A 195 -17.41 38.34 19.65
C PRO A 195 -17.34 36.82 19.47
N GLY A 196 -16.46 36.37 18.56
CA GLY A 196 -16.25 34.96 18.26
C GLY A 196 -16.07 34.61 16.77
N GLY A 197 -16.20 35.54 15.83
CA GLY A 197 -15.89 35.30 14.40
C GLY A 197 -14.38 35.12 14.11
N PRO A 198 -13.99 34.62 12.91
CA PRO A 198 -12.59 34.50 12.53
C PRO A 198 -11.96 35.89 12.53
N ARG A 199 -11.14 36.17 13.55
CA ARG A 199 -10.40 37.42 13.65
C ARG A 199 -9.45 37.51 12.46
N SER A 200 -9.63 38.55 11.64
CA SER A 200 -8.53 39.10 10.84
C SER A 200 -7.31 39.26 11.77
N THR A 201 -6.18 38.70 11.38
CA THR A 201 -4.91 38.73 12.11
C THR A 201 -4.29 40.12 12.07
N ALA A 202 -4.98 41.08 12.67
CA ALA A 202 -4.52 42.44 12.91
C ALA A 202 -5.04 42.89 14.26
N ASP A 203 -4.66 42.17 15.33
CA ASP A 203 -4.43 42.73 16.67
C ASP A 203 -3.98 41.66 17.67
N GLY A 204 -2.70 41.73 18.05
CA GLY A 204 -2.19 41.54 19.42
C GLY A 204 -2.22 40.16 20.11
N ALA A 205 -2.75 39.08 19.53
CA ALA A 205 -2.72 37.75 20.15
C ALA A 205 -1.61 36.87 19.53
N GLU A 206 -0.77 36.24 20.36
CA GLU A 206 0.27 35.32 19.88
C GLU A 206 -0.33 34.19 19.01
N PRO A 207 0.29 33.86 17.85
CA PRO A 207 -0.10 32.77 16.96
C PRO A 207 -0.37 31.45 17.70
N PRO A 208 -1.40 30.67 17.32
CA PRO A 208 -1.71 29.38 17.95
C PRO A 208 -0.51 28.41 18.02
N ALA A 209 0.31 28.37 16.97
CA ALA A 209 1.58 27.65 16.94
C ALA A 209 2.57 28.08 18.05
N LEU A 210 2.64 29.37 18.39
CA LEU A 210 3.52 29.85 19.47
C LEU A 210 3.05 29.38 20.85
N ARG A 211 1.74 29.22 21.06
CA ARG A 211 1.19 28.66 22.32
C ARG A 211 1.49 27.18 22.46
N LEU A 212 1.33 26.41 21.38
CA LEU A 212 1.70 25.00 21.34
C LEU A 212 3.22 24.83 21.55
N ALA A 213 4.03 25.69 20.94
CA ALA A 213 5.48 25.70 21.12
C ALA A 213 5.93 26.11 22.53
N ALA A 214 5.13 26.88 23.27
CA ALA A 214 5.44 27.27 24.64
C ALA A 214 5.13 26.18 25.69
N LEU A 215 4.39 25.12 25.32
CA LEU A 215 4.09 24.01 26.23
C LEU A 215 5.33 23.18 26.56
N PRO A 216 5.42 22.60 27.78
CA PRO A 216 6.42 21.59 28.11
C PRO A 216 6.37 20.42 27.10
N PRO A 217 7.50 19.73 26.81
CA PRO A 217 7.57 18.73 25.74
C PRO A 217 6.48 17.64 25.80
N VAL A 218 6.24 17.07 26.98
CA VAL A 218 5.23 16.01 27.18
C VAL A 218 3.81 16.53 26.99
N GLU A 219 3.53 17.75 27.48
CA GLU A 219 2.21 18.38 27.33
C GLU A 219 1.96 18.83 25.89
N ARG A 220 3.02 19.23 25.17
CA ARG A 220 2.99 19.58 23.75
C ARG A 220 2.65 18.38 22.89
N ASP A 221 3.35 17.26 23.09
CA ASP A 221 3.13 16.02 22.33
C ASP A 221 1.68 15.55 22.50
N ARG A 222 1.17 15.57 23.74
CA ARG A 222 -0.22 15.25 24.05
C ARG A 222 -1.21 16.22 23.40
N ALA A 223 -0.96 17.52 23.49
CA ALA A 223 -1.84 18.54 22.91
C ALA A 223 -1.90 18.46 21.38
N LEU A 224 -0.79 18.15 20.71
CA LEU A 224 -0.72 17.94 19.27
C LEU A 224 -1.45 16.65 18.85
N LEU A 225 -1.24 15.54 19.55
CA LEU A 225 -1.96 14.29 19.29
C LEU A 225 -3.47 14.46 19.47
N ASP A 226 -3.90 15.09 20.56
CA ASP A 226 -5.32 15.36 20.81
C ASP A 226 -5.91 16.31 19.76
N LEU A 227 -5.14 17.28 19.26
CA LEU A 227 -5.55 18.14 18.16
C LEU A 227 -5.77 17.34 16.89
N VAL A 228 -4.78 16.55 16.46
CA VAL A 228 -4.90 15.74 15.24
C VAL A 228 -6.08 14.78 15.32
N ARG A 229 -6.24 14.05 16.44
CA ARG A 229 -7.37 13.12 16.63
C ARG A 229 -8.72 13.82 16.60
N ARG A 230 -8.83 15.03 17.18
CA ARG A 230 -10.08 15.83 17.10
C ARG A 230 -10.38 16.26 15.67
N GLU A 231 -9.39 16.73 14.93
CA GLU A 231 -9.60 17.19 13.56
C GLU A 231 -9.94 16.03 12.62
N VAL A 232 -9.30 14.87 12.79
CA VAL A 232 -9.61 13.63 12.06
C VAL A 232 -11.03 13.17 12.35
N ALA A 233 -11.42 13.10 13.63
CA ALA A 233 -12.76 12.69 14.02
C ALA A 233 -13.85 13.59 13.41
N ALA A 234 -13.64 14.90 13.40
CA ALA A 234 -14.61 15.84 12.86
C ALA A 234 -14.69 15.84 11.32
N VAL A 235 -13.59 15.52 10.60
CA VAL A 235 -13.64 15.29 9.15
C VAL A 235 -14.46 14.04 8.83
N LEU A 236 -14.24 12.95 9.58
CA LEU A 236 -14.93 11.67 9.37
C LEU A 236 -16.34 11.60 9.98
N GLY A 237 -16.78 12.65 10.69
CA GLY A 237 -18.09 12.67 11.35
C GLY A 237 -18.19 11.75 12.58
N HIS A 238 -17.06 11.35 13.17
CA HIS A 238 -17.03 10.60 14.41
C HIS A 238 -17.41 11.48 15.62
N PRO A 239 -18.03 10.91 16.67
CA PRO A 239 -18.55 11.67 17.82
C PRO A 239 -17.46 12.33 18.68
N GLY A 240 -16.18 11.94 18.52
CA GLY A 240 -15.07 12.53 19.25
C GLY A 240 -13.71 11.89 18.92
N PRO A 241 -12.61 12.45 19.47
CA PRO A 241 -11.25 12.00 19.19
C PRO A 241 -10.96 10.56 19.65
N GLU A 242 -11.72 10.06 20.63
CA GLU A 242 -11.57 8.69 21.15
C GLU A 242 -11.92 7.60 20.14
N ALA A 243 -12.71 7.93 19.12
CA ALA A 243 -13.03 7.01 18.02
C ALA A 243 -11.87 6.81 17.03
N VAL A 244 -10.80 7.59 17.13
CA VAL A 244 -9.63 7.54 16.25
C VAL A 244 -8.45 6.99 17.05
N GLY A 245 -7.93 5.82 16.67
CA GLY A 245 -6.71 5.27 17.26
C GLY A 245 -5.48 6.13 16.92
N PRO A 246 -4.52 6.31 17.86
CA PRO A 246 -3.33 7.12 17.60
C PRO A 246 -2.47 6.60 16.44
N ASP A 247 -2.33 5.27 16.34
CA ASP A 247 -1.49 4.59 15.35
C ASP A 247 -2.32 3.90 14.24
N GLN A 248 -3.62 4.20 14.17
CA GLN A 248 -4.50 3.68 13.13
C GLN A 248 -4.27 4.43 11.82
N ALA A 249 -4.11 3.70 10.72
CA ALA A 249 -3.91 4.30 9.41
C ALA A 249 -5.17 5.06 8.97
N PHE A 250 -5.00 6.29 8.48
CA PHE A 250 -6.12 7.12 8.03
C PHE A 250 -6.94 6.48 6.90
N LYS A 251 -6.29 5.69 6.03
CA LYS A 251 -6.97 4.95 4.96
C LYS A 251 -8.01 3.96 5.49
N ASP A 252 -7.71 3.28 6.60
CA ASP A 252 -8.58 2.25 7.17
C ASP A 252 -9.83 2.82 7.83
N ILE A 253 -9.80 4.10 8.18
CA ILE A 253 -10.93 4.85 8.75
C ILE A 253 -11.65 5.72 7.70
N GLY A 254 -11.38 5.50 6.41
CA GLY A 254 -12.14 6.10 5.32
C GLY A 254 -11.60 7.44 4.79
N PHE A 255 -10.30 7.72 4.95
CA PHE A 255 -9.72 8.88 4.28
C PHE A 255 -9.63 8.68 2.75
N ASP A 256 -10.07 9.69 2.02
CA ASP A 256 -9.88 9.86 0.58
C ASP A 256 -9.13 11.19 0.28
N SER A 257 -8.96 11.51 -1.01
CA SER A 257 -8.26 12.74 -1.42
C SER A 257 -8.97 14.03 -0.98
N MET A 258 -10.28 14.02 -0.75
CA MET A 258 -11.05 15.19 -0.30
C MET A 258 -10.95 15.37 1.21
N THR A 259 -11.09 14.29 1.98
CA THR A 259 -10.96 14.33 3.44
C THR A 259 -9.53 14.68 3.85
N ALA A 260 -8.51 14.27 3.08
CA ALA A 260 -7.11 14.68 3.29
C ALA A 260 -6.91 16.20 3.15
N VAL A 261 -7.53 16.82 2.12
CA VAL A 261 -7.48 18.26 1.92
C VAL A 261 -8.23 19.01 3.03
N GLU A 262 -9.36 18.48 3.47
CA GLU A 262 -10.14 19.05 4.57
C GLU A 262 -9.38 18.99 5.89
N LEU A 263 -8.80 17.84 6.25
CA LEU A 263 -7.94 17.70 7.43
C LEU A 263 -6.80 18.70 7.41
N ARG A 264 -6.10 18.83 6.27
CA ARG A 264 -5.02 19.81 6.09
C ARG A 264 -5.50 21.25 6.32
N ASN A 265 -6.66 21.64 5.79
CA ASN A 265 -7.20 22.98 5.98
C ASN A 265 -7.56 23.25 7.44
N ARG A 266 -8.14 22.27 8.13
CA ARG A 266 -8.53 22.38 9.54
C ARG A 266 -7.30 22.46 10.46
N LEU A 267 -6.28 21.65 10.21
CA LEU A 267 -5.01 21.71 10.93
C LEU A 267 -4.25 23.01 10.67
N ALA A 268 -4.22 23.50 9.43
CA ALA A 268 -3.61 24.79 9.10
C ALA A 268 -4.32 25.95 9.82
N ALA A 269 -5.65 25.92 9.91
CA ALA A 269 -6.43 26.92 10.66
C ALA A 269 -6.18 26.84 12.18
N ALA A 270 -6.11 25.62 12.74
CA ALA A 270 -5.92 25.42 14.17
C ALA A 270 -4.50 25.75 14.65
N THR A 271 -3.49 25.54 13.81
CA THR A 271 -2.07 25.74 14.15
C THR A 271 -1.51 27.06 13.62
N GLY A 272 -2.04 27.58 12.52
CA GLY A 272 -1.45 28.70 11.78
C GLY A 272 -0.25 28.30 10.91
N LEU A 273 0.03 27.00 10.77
CA LEU A 273 1.14 26.47 9.96
C LEU A 273 0.76 26.36 8.48
N ARG A 274 1.76 26.45 7.61
CA ARG A 274 1.62 26.15 6.18
C ARG A 274 1.88 24.66 5.97
N LEU A 275 0.82 23.90 5.68
CA LEU A 275 0.88 22.45 5.58
C LEU A 275 0.70 21.98 4.13
N SER A 276 1.44 20.95 3.72
CA SER A 276 1.37 20.34 2.39
C SER A 276 0.00 19.69 2.14
N VAL A 277 -0.44 19.63 0.89
CA VAL A 277 -1.67 18.93 0.49
C VAL A 277 -1.56 17.40 0.64
N THR A 278 -0.33 16.87 0.65
CA THR A 278 0.01 15.45 0.81
C THR A 278 0.15 15.01 2.27
N LEU A 279 -0.04 15.92 3.22
CA LEU A 279 0.24 15.73 4.65
C LEU A 279 -0.35 14.44 5.25
N ALA A 280 -1.60 14.10 4.92
CA ALA A 280 -2.25 12.89 5.45
C ALA A 280 -1.73 11.58 4.82
N PHE A 281 -1.04 11.67 3.68
CA PHE A 281 -0.39 10.53 3.03
C PHE A 281 1.06 10.38 3.50
N ASP A 282 1.79 11.49 3.66
CA ASP A 282 3.17 11.52 4.15
C ASP A 282 3.25 11.10 5.62
N TYR A 283 2.20 11.39 6.40
CA TYR A 283 2.08 11.05 7.82
C TYR A 283 0.75 10.32 8.05
N PRO A 284 0.72 8.98 7.86
CA PRO A 284 -0.51 8.22 7.67
C PRO A 284 -1.28 7.91 8.97
N THR A 285 -0.76 8.30 10.13
CA THR A 285 -1.39 8.10 11.44
C THR A 285 -1.45 9.40 12.24
N ALA A 286 -2.30 9.45 13.27
CA ALA A 286 -2.41 10.63 14.13
C ALA A 286 -1.12 10.90 14.90
N SER A 287 -0.42 9.84 15.34
CA SER A 287 0.90 9.92 15.98
C SER A 287 1.95 10.51 15.04
N ASP A 288 2.08 9.98 13.82
CA ASP A 288 3.09 10.42 12.85
C ASP A 288 2.85 11.90 12.46
N LEU A 289 1.58 12.27 12.25
CA LEU A 289 1.19 13.62 11.90
C LEU A 289 1.41 14.61 13.05
N ALA A 290 1.12 14.21 14.30
CA ALA A 290 1.44 15.03 15.47
C ALA A 290 2.96 15.23 15.62
N GLY A 291 3.75 14.19 15.34
CA GLY A 291 5.20 14.24 15.31
C GLY A 291 5.75 15.23 14.27
N HIS A 292 5.17 15.28 13.07
CA HIS A 292 5.53 16.26 12.04
C HIS A 292 5.09 17.69 12.41
N LEU A 293 3.87 17.86 12.91
CA LEU A 293 3.40 19.18 13.36
C LEU A 293 4.33 19.76 14.43
N ARG A 294 4.89 18.91 15.29
CA ARG A 294 5.89 19.32 16.29
C ARG A 294 7.16 19.88 15.67
N THR A 295 7.65 19.32 14.56
CA THR A 295 8.86 19.83 13.89
C THR A 295 8.63 21.15 13.17
N GLU A 296 7.38 21.40 12.75
CA GLU A 296 6.97 22.66 12.10
C GLU A 296 6.67 23.80 13.09
N LEU A 297 6.59 23.52 14.40
CA LEU A 297 6.33 24.55 15.41
C LEU A 297 7.53 25.53 15.57
N PRO A 298 7.27 26.85 15.75
CA PRO A 298 8.32 27.84 15.95
C PRO A 298 9.18 27.53 17.18
N GLY A 299 10.50 27.53 17.03
CA GLY A 299 11.42 27.26 18.14
C GLY A 299 11.56 25.78 18.51
N ALA A 300 11.00 24.86 17.71
CA ALA A 300 11.45 23.48 17.73
C ALA A 300 12.96 23.45 17.46
N PRO A 301 13.77 22.67 18.23
CA PRO A 301 15.13 22.39 17.77
C PRO A 301 14.99 21.83 16.36
N ALA A 302 15.80 22.31 15.42
CA ALA A 302 15.87 21.76 14.09
C ALA A 302 16.41 20.32 14.20
N THR A 303 15.56 19.38 14.63
CA THR A 303 15.70 17.98 14.29
C THR A 303 15.48 17.94 12.80
N GLN A 304 16.61 17.82 12.10
CA GLN A 304 16.68 17.58 10.67
C GLN A 304 15.66 16.50 10.31
N THR A 305 14.50 16.91 9.82
CA THR A 305 13.66 16.06 8.99
C THR A 305 14.49 15.80 7.75
N SER A 306 14.79 14.53 7.56
CA SER A 306 15.66 13.99 6.52
C SER A 306 14.99 14.12 5.14
N ASP A 307 15.02 15.32 4.59
CA ASP A 307 14.79 15.57 3.15
C ASP A 307 16.10 16.00 2.44
N ALA A 308 17.23 15.85 3.15
CA ALA A 308 18.56 15.72 2.57
C ALA A 308 18.94 14.25 2.64
N PRO A 309 19.66 13.68 1.64
CA PRO A 309 20.14 12.30 1.73
C PRO A 309 20.86 12.17 3.07
N VAL A 310 20.43 11.20 3.88
CA VAL A 310 21.02 10.87 5.18
C VAL A 310 22.53 10.97 5.03
N ARG A 311 23.11 12.09 5.47
CA ARG A 311 24.55 12.15 5.64
C ARG A 311 24.78 11.18 6.77
N ALA A 312 25.26 9.99 6.40
CA ALA A 312 25.76 8.96 7.30
C ALA A 312 26.33 9.68 8.52
N SER A 313 25.62 9.55 9.65
CA SER A 313 26.10 9.97 10.96
C SER A 313 27.56 9.59 11.02
N ALA A 314 28.44 10.60 11.15
CA ALA A 314 29.87 10.52 10.88
C ALA A 314 30.37 9.10 11.11
N ALA A 315 30.45 8.32 10.02
CA ALA A 315 30.67 6.90 10.12
C ALA A 315 31.99 6.75 10.86
N VAL A 316 31.94 6.20 12.07
CA VAL A 316 33.12 5.56 12.65
C VAL A 316 33.61 4.67 11.53
N ALA A 317 34.81 4.93 11.01
CA ALA A 317 35.33 4.22 9.86
C ALA A 317 35.20 2.72 10.13
N VAL A 318 34.19 2.10 9.51
CA VAL A 318 33.90 0.69 9.68
C VAL A 318 35.04 -0.03 8.98
N PRO A 319 35.80 -0.88 9.67
CA PRO A 319 36.80 -1.70 9.00
C PRO A 319 36.09 -2.49 7.89
N GLU A 320 36.62 -2.46 6.66
CA GLU A 320 36.06 -3.25 5.54
C GLU A 320 35.94 -4.75 5.90
N ASP A 321 36.76 -5.21 6.85
CA ASP A 321 36.82 -6.58 7.38
C ASP A 321 35.93 -6.82 8.62
N GLU A 322 35.00 -5.91 8.97
CA GLU A 322 34.12 -6.14 10.12
C GLU A 322 33.23 -7.39 9.90
N ALA A 323 33.27 -8.31 10.86
CA ALA A 323 32.46 -9.52 10.85
C ALA A 323 30.98 -9.21 11.11
N ILE A 324 30.10 -9.91 10.41
CA ILE A 324 28.65 -9.83 10.62
C ILE A 324 28.24 -10.92 11.61
N ALA A 325 27.55 -10.53 12.67
CA ALA A 325 27.00 -11.42 13.67
C ALA A 325 25.61 -11.90 13.25
N VAL A 326 25.37 -13.20 13.37
CA VAL A 326 24.02 -13.77 13.40
C VAL A 326 23.53 -13.70 14.84
N VAL A 327 22.52 -12.88 15.11
CA VAL A 327 22.02 -12.65 16.47
C VAL A 327 20.77 -13.45 16.80
N ALA A 328 19.99 -13.82 15.78
CA ALA A 328 18.87 -14.74 15.93
C ALA A 328 18.59 -15.44 14.60
N MET A 329 17.80 -16.52 14.67
CA MET A 329 17.20 -17.14 13.50
C MET A 329 15.80 -17.67 13.82
N SER A 330 14.96 -17.78 12.78
CA SER A 330 13.68 -18.46 12.80
C SER A 330 13.56 -19.34 11.54
N CYS A 331 12.81 -20.43 11.60
CA CYS A 331 12.63 -21.31 10.44
C CYS A 331 11.34 -22.14 10.48
N ARG A 332 10.93 -22.61 9.30
CA ARG A 332 9.97 -23.70 9.09
C ARG A 332 10.56 -24.68 8.09
N TYR A 333 10.65 -25.95 8.45
CA TYR A 333 11.18 -27.01 7.57
C TYR A 333 10.31 -28.28 7.63
N PRO A 334 10.46 -29.19 6.64
CA PRO A 334 9.75 -30.47 6.63
C PRO A 334 9.97 -31.28 7.91
N GLY A 335 9.05 -32.20 8.18
CA GLY A 335 9.10 -33.01 9.40
C GLY A 335 8.54 -32.31 10.64
N GLY A 336 7.79 -31.22 10.45
CA GLY A 336 7.16 -30.45 11.52
C GLY A 336 8.14 -29.55 12.29
N VAL A 337 9.27 -29.19 11.67
CA VAL A 337 10.25 -28.31 12.29
C VAL A 337 9.73 -26.88 12.25
N SER A 338 9.53 -26.32 13.44
CA SER A 338 9.08 -24.94 13.65
C SER A 338 10.15 -24.05 14.28
N THR A 339 11.24 -24.63 14.78
CA THR A 339 12.32 -23.88 15.41
C THR A 339 13.72 -24.36 15.02
N PRO A 340 14.75 -23.51 15.18
CA PRO A 340 16.16 -23.89 15.03
C PRO A 340 16.58 -25.09 15.87
N GLU A 341 16.05 -25.15 17.09
CA GLU A 341 16.32 -26.23 18.03
C GLU A 341 15.75 -27.56 17.54
N GLU A 342 14.52 -27.57 17.03
CA GLU A 342 13.89 -28.76 16.44
C GLU A 342 14.59 -29.22 15.15
N LEU A 343 15.13 -28.28 14.36
CA LEU A 343 15.97 -28.63 13.21
C LEU A 343 17.22 -29.38 13.67
N TRP A 344 17.88 -28.90 14.71
CA TRP A 344 19.05 -29.55 15.27
C TRP A 344 18.73 -30.97 15.77
N GLU A 345 17.62 -31.15 16.47
CA GLU A 345 17.15 -32.47 16.91
C GLU A 345 16.83 -33.40 15.73
N LEU A 346 16.26 -32.87 14.65
CA LEU A 346 15.99 -33.62 13.42
C LEU A 346 17.28 -34.17 12.80
N VAL A 347 18.28 -33.29 12.63
CA VAL A 347 19.57 -33.64 12.04
C VAL A 347 20.37 -34.58 12.95
N ALA A 348 20.47 -34.27 14.24
CA ALA A 348 21.19 -35.11 15.21
C ALA A 348 20.55 -36.50 15.37
N GLY A 349 19.23 -36.59 15.22
CA GLY A 349 18.50 -37.85 15.22
C GLY A 349 18.54 -38.62 13.90
N GLY A 350 19.13 -38.06 12.83
CA GLY A 350 19.15 -38.67 11.51
C GLY A 350 17.76 -38.92 10.92
N ARG A 351 16.78 -38.07 11.27
CA ARG A 351 15.38 -38.25 10.86
C ARG A 351 15.20 -37.89 9.39
N ASP A 352 14.42 -38.72 8.70
CA ASP A 352 13.96 -38.49 7.33
C ASP A 352 12.62 -37.73 7.37
N ALA A 353 12.59 -36.55 6.76
CA ALA A 353 11.44 -35.65 6.74
C ALA A 353 10.66 -35.70 5.42
N ILE A 354 11.04 -36.59 4.51
CA ILE A 354 10.35 -36.80 3.24
C ILE A 354 9.01 -37.52 3.47
N THR A 355 7.96 -37.00 2.84
CA THR A 355 6.59 -37.49 2.97
C THR A 355 5.92 -37.57 1.58
N GLY A 356 4.73 -38.19 1.50
CA GLY A 356 3.90 -38.09 0.30
C GLY A 356 3.39 -36.67 0.05
N PHE A 357 2.89 -36.42 -1.16
CA PHE A 357 2.35 -35.11 -1.55
C PHE A 357 1.21 -34.62 -0.62
N PRO A 358 1.10 -33.30 -0.38
CA PRO A 358 0.07 -32.73 0.47
C PRO A 358 -1.33 -32.91 -0.15
N THR A 359 -2.29 -33.37 0.65
CA THR A 359 -3.68 -33.60 0.18
C THR A 359 -4.55 -32.35 0.24
N GLY A 360 -4.15 -31.33 1.00
CA GLY A 360 -4.93 -30.10 1.21
C GLY A 360 -4.78 -29.01 0.14
N ARG A 361 -3.91 -29.20 -0.88
CA ARG A 361 -3.55 -28.13 -1.84
C ARG A 361 -4.42 -28.10 -3.10
N GLY A 362 -5.30 -29.08 -3.26
CA GLY A 362 -6.16 -29.25 -4.44
C GLY A 362 -5.42 -29.82 -5.66
N TRP A 363 -4.32 -30.54 -5.44
CA TRP A 363 -3.59 -31.22 -6.52
C TRP A 363 -4.35 -32.48 -6.96
N ASP A 364 -4.41 -32.75 -8.27
CA ASP A 364 -4.96 -34.00 -8.83
C ASP A 364 -3.94 -35.14 -8.64
N LEU A 365 -3.83 -35.65 -7.41
CA LEU A 365 -2.81 -36.67 -7.06
C LEU A 365 -2.98 -37.98 -7.83
N ASP A 366 -4.22 -38.38 -8.12
CA ASP A 366 -4.53 -39.61 -8.87
C ASP A 366 -4.10 -39.50 -10.33
N GLY A 367 -4.30 -38.32 -10.93
CA GLY A 367 -3.81 -38.04 -12.26
C GLY A 367 -2.29 -37.81 -12.28
N LEU A 368 -1.72 -37.08 -11.32
CA LEU A 368 -0.39 -36.49 -11.41
C LEU A 368 0.75 -37.50 -11.64
N TYR A 369 0.63 -38.73 -11.12
CA TYR A 369 1.69 -39.73 -11.23
C TYR A 369 1.67 -40.52 -12.54
N ASP A 370 2.83 -40.66 -13.16
CA ASP A 370 3.09 -41.66 -14.21
C ASP A 370 4.53 -42.16 -14.10
N PRO A 371 4.78 -43.48 -14.08
CA PRO A 371 6.14 -44.01 -14.02
C PRO A 371 6.95 -43.73 -15.30
N ASP A 372 6.31 -43.38 -16.42
CA ASP A 372 6.97 -42.99 -17.65
C ASP A 372 7.39 -41.50 -17.60
N PRO A 373 8.68 -41.16 -17.52
CA PRO A 373 9.16 -39.78 -17.54
C PRO A 373 8.88 -39.09 -18.89
N ASP A 374 8.54 -39.84 -19.94
CA ASP A 374 8.21 -39.32 -21.25
C ASP A 374 6.72 -38.92 -21.37
N ARG A 375 5.90 -39.11 -20.33
CA ARG A 375 4.50 -38.66 -20.27
C ARG A 375 4.36 -37.18 -19.91
N ALA A 376 3.56 -36.44 -20.68
CA ALA A 376 3.41 -34.98 -20.49
C ALA A 376 2.45 -34.65 -19.34
N GLY A 377 2.79 -33.62 -18.56
CA GLY A 377 1.96 -33.16 -17.45
C GLY A 377 1.94 -34.08 -16.24
N ARG A 378 2.84 -35.07 -16.18
CA ARG A 378 2.92 -36.07 -15.12
C ARG A 378 4.31 -36.05 -14.46
N THR A 379 4.40 -36.60 -13.25
CA THR A 379 5.65 -36.79 -12.51
C THR A 379 5.82 -38.25 -12.13
N TYR A 380 7.06 -38.72 -12.14
CA TYR A 380 7.42 -40.07 -11.67
C TYR A 380 7.78 -40.09 -10.18
N ALA A 381 7.90 -38.93 -9.53
CA ALA A 381 8.13 -38.83 -8.10
C ALA A 381 6.79 -38.79 -7.34
N ARG A 382 6.74 -39.35 -6.13
CA ARG A 382 5.53 -39.37 -5.27
C ARG A 382 5.74 -38.72 -3.91
N GLU A 383 6.99 -38.40 -3.59
CA GLU A 383 7.42 -37.96 -2.27
C GLU A 383 8.28 -36.70 -2.38
N GLY A 384 8.30 -35.91 -1.30
CA GLY A 384 9.07 -34.69 -1.16
C GLY A 384 9.01 -34.14 0.27
N GLY A 385 9.73 -33.06 0.54
CA GLY A 385 9.65 -32.34 1.81
C GLY A 385 8.55 -31.27 1.76
N PHE A 386 7.58 -31.29 2.68
CA PHE A 386 6.46 -30.33 2.63
C PHE A 386 6.21 -29.64 3.95
N LEU A 387 5.76 -28.38 3.85
CA LEU A 387 5.13 -27.64 4.92
C LEU A 387 3.61 -27.88 4.84
N HIS A 388 3.14 -28.86 5.61
CA HIS A 388 1.73 -29.30 5.58
C HIS A 388 0.75 -28.22 6.04
N ASP A 389 1.20 -27.28 6.87
CA ASP A 389 0.39 -26.19 7.43
C ASP A 389 0.67 -24.83 6.76
N ALA A 390 1.27 -24.79 5.55
CA ALA A 390 1.60 -23.54 4.87
C ALA A 390 0.38 -22.69 4.47
N ASP A 391 -0.82 -23.25 4.51
CA ASP A 391 -2.09 -22.54 4.28
C ASP A 391 -2.56 -21.73 5.50
N ARG A 392 -2.03 -22.02 6.69
CA ARG A 392 -2.39 -21.34 7.93
C ARG A 392 -1.69 -20.00 8.04
N PHE A 393 -2.42 -18.99 8.51
CA PHE A 393 -1.93 -17.64 8.74
C PHE A 393 -2.92 -16.87 9.63
N ASP A 394 -2.44 -16.01 10.53
CA ASP A 394 -3.28 -15.07 11.28
C ASP A 394 -3.25 -13.67 10.63
N PRO A 395 -4.17 -13.36 9.70
CA PRO A 395 -4.14 -12.08 9.00
C PRO A 395 -4.51 -10.90 9.89
N ALA A 396 -5.34 -11.10 10.91
CA ALA A 396 -5.80 -10.02 11.79
C ALA A 396 -4.65 -9.48 12.64
N PHE A 397 -3.76 -10.37 13.10
CA PHE A 397 -2.54 -9.99 13.82
C PHE A 397 -1.67 -9.01 13.03
N PHE A 398 -1.55 -9.20 11.71
CA PHE A 398 -0.76 -8.35 10.81
C PHE A 398 -1.56 -7.19 10.17
N GLY A 399 -2.79 -6.93 10.61
CA GLY A 399 -3.63 -5.87 10.05
C GLY A 399 -4.10 -6.13 8.62
N ILE A 400 -4.11 -7.40 8.18
CA ILE A 400 -4.50 -7.81 6.84
C ILE A 400 -5.97 -8.23 6.85
N SER A 401 -6.76 -7.72 5.89
CA SER A 401 -8.17 -8.10 5.79
C SER A 401 -8.32 -9.57 5.35
N PRO A 402 -9.38 -10.29 5.77
CA PRO A 402 -9.61 -11.67 5.34
C PRO A 402 -9.66 -11.84 3.81
N ARG A 403 -10.17 -10.83 3.10
CA ARG A 403 -10.23 -10.82 1.62
C ARG A 403 -8.84 -10.74 1.01
N GLU A 404 -8.00 -9.81 1.48
CA GLU A 404 -6.63 -9.69 1.01
C GLU A 404 -5.85 -10.98 1.32
N ALA A 405 -5.97 -11.51 2.53
CA ALA A 405 -5.23 -12.68 3.01
C ALA A 405 -5.33 -13.87 2.04
N LEU A 406 -6.51 -14.15 1.48
CA LEU A 406 -6.72 -15.23 0.51
C LEU A 406 -5.89 -15.09 -0.77
N THR A 407 -5.53 -13.87 -1.14
CA THR A 407 -4.75 -13.58 -2.36
C THR A 407 -3.24 -13.54 -2.12
N ILE A 408 -2.80 -13.46 -0.86
CA ILE A 408 -1.38 -13.40 -0.51
C ILE A 408 -0.75 -14.78 -0.70
N ASP A 409 0.37 -14.86 -1.40
CA ASP A 409 1.17 -16.08 -1.53
C ASP A 409 1.58 -16.61 -0.14
N PRO A 410 1.39 -17.91 0.17
CA PRO A 410 1.85 -18.54 1.41
C PRO A 410 3.30 -18.22 1.79
N GLN A 411 4.18 -18.02 0.81
CA GLN A 411 5.55 -17.61 1.04
C GLN A 411 5.65 -16.26 1.76
N GLN A 412 4.83 -15.27 1.36
CA GLN A 412 4.79 -13.96 2.00
C GLN A 412 4.19 -14.03 3.42
N ARG A 413 3.20 -14.90 3.64
CA ARG A 413 2.57 -15.12 4.95
C ARG A 413 3.57 -15.71 5.95
N LEU A 414 4.27 -16.78 5.55
CA LEU A 414 5.32 -17.41 6.35
C LEU A 414 6.46 -16.45 6.66
N LEU A 415 6.86 -15.62 5.68
CA LEU A 415 7.88 -14.61 5.88
C LEU A 415 7.49 -13.58 6.95
N LEU A 416 6.23 -13.15 7.03
CA LEU A 416 5.75 -12.25 8.08
C LEU A 416 5.86 -12.88 9.47
N GLU A 417 5.37 -14.10 9.62
CA GLU A 417 5.45 -14.86 10.88
C GLU A 417 6.90 -15.06 11.32
N LEU A 418 7.75 -15.53 10.41
CA LEU A 418 9.16 -15.78 10.70
C LEU A 418 9.93 -14.50 10.99
N SER A 419 9.57 -13.38 10.36
CA SER A 419 10.20 -12.08 10.63
C SER A 419 9.91 -11.64 12.07
N TRP A 420 8.64 -11.75 12.48
CA TRP A 420 8.23 -11.44 13.84
C TRP A 420 8.97 -12.30 14.87
N GLU A 421 8.95 -13.62 14.68
CA GLU A 421 9.63 -14.58 15.56
C GLU A 421 11.14 -14.36 15.62
N ALA A 422 11.78 -14.03 14.49
CA ALA A 422 13.22 -13.79 14.44
C ALA A 422 13.62 -12.60 15.33
N PHE A 423 12.85 -11.52 15.29
CA PHE A 423 13.09 -10.35 16.14
C PHE A 423 12.82 -10.65 17.62
N GLU A 424 11.72 -11.32 17.95
CA GLU A 424 11.45 -11.72 19.35
C GLU A 424 12.56 -12.63 19.90
N ARG A 425 13.05 -13.57 19.11
CA ARG A 425 14.18 -14.45 19.48
C ARG A 425 15.49 -13.68 19.65
N ALA A 426 15.67 -12.55 18.96
CA ALA A 426 16.80 -11.64 19.18
C ALA A 426 16.64 -10.80 20.47
N GLY A 427 15.48 -10.83 21.13
CA GLY A 427 15.15 -9.95 22.24
C GLY A 427 14.78 -8.52 21.80
N ILE A 428 14.38 -8.36 20.54
CA ILE A 428 13.99 -7.08 19.94
C ILE A 428 12.47 -7.04 19.86
N ASP A 429 11.86 -5.99 20.41
CA ASP A 429 10.44 -5.70 20.18
C ASP A 429 10.25 -5.31 18.70
N PRO A 430 9.53 -6.10 17.88
CA PRO A 430 9.37 -5.82 16.45
C PRO A 430 8.78 -4.42 16.18
N LEU A 431 7.91 -3.92 17.06
CA LEU A 431 7.26 -2.61 16.89
C LEU A 431 8.21 -1.45 17.19
N SER A 432 9.26 -1.69 17.96
CA SER A 432 10.29 -0.68 18.24
C SER A 432 11.17 -0.34 17.04
N LEU A 433 11.09 -1.14 15.96
CA LEU A 433 11.84 -0.95 14.72
C LEU A 433 11.15 0.00 13.73
N LYS A 434 9.93 0.49 14.01
CA LYS A 434 9.25 1.45 13.14
C LYS A 434 10.12 2.69 12.93
N GLY A 435 10.40 3.04 11.68
CA GLY A 435 11.25 4.16 11.28
C GLY A 435 12.75 3.88 11.34
N SER A 436 13.18 2.65 11.65
CA SER A 436 14.59 2.30 11.66
C SER A 436 15.13 2.04 10.25
N ALA A 437 16.43 2.27 10.05
CA ALA A 437 17.14 1.86 8.84
C ALA A 437 17.45 0.34 8.86
N SER A 438 16.47 -0.49 9.19
CA SER A 438 16.59 -1.95 9.16
C SER A 438 16.29 -2.49 7.76
N GLY A 439 17.18 -3.33 7.23
CA GLY A 439 17.04 -3.91 5.89
C GLY A 439 16.36 -5.28 5.89
N VAL A 440 15.75 -5.65 4.76
CA VAL A 440 15.08 -6.93 4.51
C VAL A 440 15.57 -7.51 3.19
N PHE A 441 16.21 -8.68 3.24
CA PHE A 441 16.80 -9.35 2.08
C PHE A 441 16.27 -10.77 2.00
N VAL A 442 15.42 -11.06 1.02
CA VAL A 442 14.72 -12.35 0.91
C VAL A 442 15.08 -13.04 -0.40
N GLY A 443 15.59 -14.25 -0.29
CA GLY A 443 15.61 -15.20 -1.40
C GLY A 443 14.23 -15.83 -1.57
N CYS A 444 13.58 -15.60 -2.70
CA CYS A 444 12.25 -16.16 -2.97
C CYS A 444 12.22 -16.67 -4.41
N SER A 445 11.66 -17.86 -4.60
CA SER A 445 11.52 -18.50 -5.91
C SER A 445 10.12 -19.10 -6.02
N HIS A 446 9.75 -19.60 -7.20
CA HIS A 446 8.45 -20.27 -7.43
C HIS A 446 7.24 -19.38 -7.12
N HIS A 447 7.01 -18.35 -7.93
CA HIS A 447 5.84 -17.45 -7.84
C HIS A 447 4.58 -18.04 -8.51
N ASP A 448 4.26 -19.30 -8.20
CA ASP A 448 3.20 -20.05 -8.88
C ASP A 448 1.82 -19.90 -8.25
N TYR A 449 1.71 -19.29 -7.05
CA TYR A 449 0.42 -19.08 -6.38
C TYR A 449 -0.54 -18.25 -7.23
N GLY A 450 -0.06 -17.12 -7.77
CA GLY A 450 -0.88 -16.22 -8.61
C GLY A 450 -1.37 -16.87 -9.90
N SER A 451 -0.67 -17.89 -10.41
CA SER A 451 -1.05 -18.62 -11.64
C SER A 451 -2.29 -19.49 -11.48
N ARG A 452 -2.72 -19.75 -10.24
CA ARG A 452 -3.93 -20.53 -9.93
C ARG A 452 -5.22 -19.78 -10.27
N VAL A 453 -5.17 -18.45 -10.43
CA VAL A 453 -6.33 -17.62 -10.77
C VAL A 453 -6.30 -17.29 -12.26
N THR A 454 -7.11 -18.00 -13.05
CA THR A 454 -7.20 -17.82 -14.51
C THR A 454 -8.18 -16.70 -14.91
N GLU A 455 -9.23 -16.48 -14.13
CA GLU A 455 -10.13 -15.33 -14.23
C GLU A 455 -10.36 -14.77 -12.81
N PRO A 456 -9.88 -13.55 -12.49
CA PRO A 456 -10.18 -12.89 -11.24
C PRO A 456 -11.69 -12.65 -11.13
N SER A 457 -12.34 -13.11 -10.06
CA SER A 457 -13.64 -12.55 -9.71
C SER A 457 -13.48 -11.08 -9.32
N GLU A 458 -14.47 -10.23 -9.59
CA GLU A 458 -14.48 -8.81 -9.18
C GLU A 458 -14.10 -8.61 -7.70
N GLU A 459 -14.37 -9.60 -6.84
CA GLU A 459 -14.02 -9.58 -5.42
C GLU A 459 -12.51 -9.53 -5.12
N PHE A 460 -11.64 -10.05 -5.98
CA PHE A 460 -10.18 -10.12 -5.75
C PHE A 460 -9.38 -9.15 -6.63
N GLU A 461 -10.08 -8.33 -7.43
CA GLU A 461 -9.46 -7.36 -8.31
C GLU A 461 -8.66 -6.33 -7.49
N GLY A 462 -7.42 -6.05 -7.91
CA GLY A 462 -6.49 -5.15 -7.21
C GLY A 462 -5.60 -5.79 -6.12
N TYR A 463 -5.97 -6.94 -5.56
CA TYR A 463 -5.15 -7.63 -4.54
C TYR A 463 -4.23 -8.71 -5.13
N LEU A 464 -4.67 -9.40 -6.20
CA LEU A 464 -3.89 -10.50 -6.79
C LEU A 464 -2.50 -10.10 -7.28
N GLY A 465 -2.38 -8.92 -7.88
CA GLY A 465 -1.09 -8.43 -8.40
C GLY A 465 -0.03 -8.29 -7.31
N ILE A 466 -0.41 -7.71 -6.16
CA ILE A 466 0.50 -7.56 -5.01
C ILE A 466 0.62 -8.84 -4.18
N GLY A 467 -0.41 -9.69 -4.20
CA GLY A 467 -0.48 -10.93 -3.43
C GLY A 467 0.58 -11.95 -3.83
N SER A 468 0.98 -12.01 -5.11
CA SER A 468 1.96 -12.98 -5.62
C SER A 468 3.24 -12.38 -6.21
N ALA A 469 3.38 -11.05 -6.24
CA ALA A 469 4.59 -10.42 -6.78
C ALA A 469 5.81 -10.67 -5.88
N GLY A 470 6.91 -11.14 -6.48
CA GLY A 470 8.14 -11.42 -5.73
C GLY A 470 8.68 -10.20 -4.98
N SER A 471 8.66 -9.01 -5.57
CA SER A 471 9.10 -7.76 -4.91
C SER A 471 8.32 -7.41 -3.64
N VAL A 472 7.07 -7.89 -3.53
CA VAL A 472 6.22 -7.65 -2.36
C VAL A 472 6.62 -8.54 -1.18
N ALA A 473 7.37 -9.63 -1.37
CA ALA A 473 7.79 -10.49 -0.27
C ALA A 473 8.66 -9.74 0.77
N SER A 474 9.73 -9.08 0.33
CA SER A 474 10.53 -8.20 1.22
C SER A 474 9.76 -6.92 1.59
N GLY A 475 9.04 -6.32 0.63
CA GLY A 475 8.33 -5.07 0.84
C GLY A 475 7.20 -5.16 1.88
N ARG A 476 6.51 -6.29 1.97
CA ARG A 476 5.43 -6.51 2.94
C ARG A 476 5.96 -6.62 4.36
N ILE A 477 7.13 -7.23 4.57
CA ILE A 477 7.81 -7.21 5.88
C ILE A 477 8.15 -5.76 6.26
N SER A 478 8.82 -5.03 5.37
CA SER A 478 9.19 -3.63 5.62
C SER A 478 7.97 -2.76 5.90
N TYR A 479 6.89 -2.91 5.12
CA TYR A 479 5.65 -2.18 5.32
C TYR A 479 5.00 -2.49 6.68
N THR A 480 4.88 -3.77 7.01
CA THR A 480 4.17 -4.22 8.22
C THR A 480 4.91 -3.83 9.50
N LEU A 481 6.25 -3.86 9.48
CA LEU A 481 7.09 -3.49 10.62
C LEU A 481 7.56 -2.03 10.59
N GLY A 482 7.24 -1.28 9.53
CA GLY A 482 7.65 0.11 9.33
C GLY A 482 9.16 0.29 9.16
N LEU A 483 9.85 -0.65 8.51
CA LEU A 483 11.31 -0.61 8.29
C LEU A 483 11.64 0.27 7.08
N GLU A 484 12.62 1.16 7.23
CA GLU A 484 13.02 2.14 6.22
C GLU A 484 14.38 1.84 5.55
N GLY A 485 14.98 0.68 5.86
CA GLY A 485 16.21 0.21 5.20
C GLY A 485 15.96 -0.46 3.84
N PRO A 486 17.02 -0.98 3.18
CA PRO A 486 16.89 -1.65 1.89
C PRO A 486 15.94 -2.85 1.95
N ALA A 487 14.99 -2.95 1.01
CA ALA A 487 14.07 -4.07 0.89
C ALA A 487 14.25 -4.76 -0.47
N VAL A 488 14.87 -5.94 -0.48
CA VAL A 488 15.26 -6.64 -1.71
C VAL A 488 14.76 -8.08 -1.68
N THR A 489 14.02 -8.46 -2.72
CA THR A 489 13.76 -9.87 -3.02
C THR A 489 14.63 -10.28 -4.20
N VAL A 490 15.34 -11.41 -4.06
CA VAL A 490 16.26 -11.95 -5.07
C VAL A 490 15.87 -13.36 -5.46
N ASP A 491 15.91 -13.64 -6.77
CA ASP A 491 15.77 -14.98 -7.33
C ASP A 491 17.04 -15.33 -8.11
N THR A 492 17.88 -16.16 -7.48
CA THR A 492 19.00 -16.85 -8.11
C THR A 492 18.80 -18.37 -8.01
N ALA A 493 17.54 -18.82 -8.09
CA ALA A 493 17.10 -20.19 -7.91
C ALA A 493 17.58 -20.79 -6.57
N CYS A 494 18.24 -21.95 -6.61
CA CYS A 494 18.67 -22.72 -5.44
C CYS A 494 19.64 -21.99 -4.50
N SER A 495 20.24 -20.87 -4.93
CA SER A 495 21.22 -20.09 -4.17
C SER A 495 20.64 -18.82 -3.52
N SER A 496 19.36 -18.52 -3.74
CA SER A 496 18.75 -17.23 -3.43
C SER A 496 18.92 -16.80 -1.96
N SER A 497 18.78 -17.72 -1.00
CA SER A 497 18.92 -17.40 0.42
C SER A 497 20.35 -16.98 0.80
N LEU A 498 21.37 -17.62 0.25
CA LEU A 498 22.77 -17.24 0.49
C LEU A 498 23.14 -15.94 -0.20
N VAL A 499 22.58 -15.67 -1.39
CA VAL A 499 22.75 -14.37 -2.07
C VAL A 499 22.07 -13.27 -1.27
N ALA A 500 20.90 -13.50 -0.69
CA ALA A 500 20.24 -12.55 0.19
C ALA A 500 21.09 -12.22 1.44
N VAL A 501 21.68 -13.23 2.09
CA VAL A 501 22.63 -13.04 3.20
C VAL A 501 23.88 -12.27 2.75
N HIS A 502 24.42 -12.55 1.56
CA HIS A 502 25.55 -11.80 1.00
C HIS A 502 25.22 -10.31 0.83
N LEU A 503 24.06 -9.99 0.25
CA LEU A 503 23.60 -8.61 0.07
C LEU A 503 23.40 -7.90 1.41
N ALA A 504 22.75 -8.55 2.36
CA ALA A 504 22.56 -8.01 3.72
C ALA A 504 23.91 -7.73 4.40
N ALA A 505 24.87 -8.64 4.31
CA ALA A 505 26.20 -8.46 4.87
C ALA A 505 26.98 -7.31 4.20
N ARG A 506 26.76 -7.05 2.91
CA ARG A 506 27.34 -5.91 2.20
C ARG A 506 26.68 -4.59 2.65
N SER A 507 25.35 -4.53 2.71
CA SER A 507 24.62 -3.33 3.17
C SER A 507 24.89 -2.97 4.64
N LEU A 508 25.10 -3.97 5.51
CA LEU A 508 25.53 -3.73 6.89
C LEU A 508 26.95 -3.14 6.94
N ARG A 509 27.88 -3.63 6.12
CA ARG A 509 29.26 -3.10 6.07
C ARG A 509 29.35 -1.71 5.45
N SER A 510 28.54 -1.42 4.42
CA SER A 510 28.47 -0.09 3.81
C SER A 510 27.72 0.94 4.65
N GLY A 511 27.00 0.50 5.69
CA GLY A 511 26.23 1.38 6.57
C GLY A 511 24.87 1.79 5.99
N GLU A 512 24.39 1.12 4.93
CA GLU A 512 23.04 1.29 4.37
C GLU A 512 21.95 0.83 5.36
N CYS A 513 22.29 -0.10 6.26
CA CYS A 513 21.45 -0.50 7.38
C CYS A 513 22.29 -0.78 8.64
N SER A 514 21.63 -0.76 9.80
CA SER A 514 22.24 -1.11 11.10
C SER A 514 21.85 -2.51 11.60
N LEU A 515 20.74 -3.03 11.09
CA LEU A 515 20.15 -4.34 11.39
C LEU A 515 19.59 -4.88 10.08
N ALA A 516 19.77 -6.15 9.78
CA ALA A 516 19.22 -6.76 8.57
C ALA A 516 18.55 -8.09 8.87
N LEU A 517 17.38 -8.31 8.27
CA LEU A 517 16.73 -9.60 8.19
C LEU A 517 17.09 -10.23 6.84
N ALA A 518 17.68 -11.43 6.85
CA ALA A 518 18.15 -12.07 5.64
C ALA A 518 17.86 -13.58 5.61
N GLY A 519 17.40 -14.12 4.49
CA GLY A 519 17.18 -15.55 4.37
C GLY A 519 16.42 -15.92 3.11
N GLY A 520 15.57 -16.94 3.16
CA GLY A 520 14.74 -17.29 2.01
C GLY A 520 13.58 -18.24 2.32
N VAL A 521 12.71 -18.37 1.33
CA VAL A 521 11.48 -19.16 1.39
C VAL A 521 11.23 -19.85 0.05
N THR A 522 10.69 -21.07 0.13
CA THR A 522 10.11 -21.81 -0.99
C THR A 522 8.85 -22.53 -0.50
N VAL A 523 7.71 -22.27 -1.15
CA VAL A 523 6.46 -23.04 -1.01
C VAL A 523 5.92 -23.34 -2.40
N MET A 524 5.59 -24.60 -2.67
CA MET A 524 5.09 -25.05 -3.97
C MET A 524 3.56 -25.01 -3.99
N SER A 525 2.97 -23.98 -4.59
CA SER A 525 1.50 -23.87 -4.62
C SER A 525 0.86 -24.81 -5.65
N THR A 526 1.63 -25.23 -6.65
CA THR A 526 1.25 -26.16 -7.71
C THR A 526 2.25 -27.31 -7.81
N PRO A 527 1.89 -28.45 -8.44
CA PRO A 527 2.83 -29.54 -8.67
C PRO A 527 3.80 -29.27 -9.84
N GLY A 528 3.83 -28.04 -10.38
CA GLY A 528 4.55 -27.70 -11.60
C GLY A 528 6.04 -28.05 -11.57
N ALA A 529 6.72 -27.79 -10.44
CA ALA A 529 8.13 -28.15 -10.26
C ALA A 529 8.37 -29.67 -10.42
N PHE A 530 7.53 -30.50 -9.81
CA PHE A 530 7.66 -31.96 -9.95
C PHE A 530 7.45 -32.43 -11.40
N VAL A 531 6.47 -31.85 -12.10
CA VAL A 531 6.21 -32.18 -13.52
C VAL A 531 7.37 -31.77 -14.42
N GLU A 532 7.85 -30.53 -14.27
CA GLU A 532 8.94 -29.96 -15.08
C GLU A 532 10.25 -30.73 -14.87
N PHE A 533 10.63 -30.99 -13.60
CA PHE A 533 11.88 -31.67 -13.30
C PHE A 533 11.83 -33.18 -13.53
N SER A 534 10.63 -33.80 -13.53
CA SER A 534 10.47 -35.16 -14.05
C SER A 534 10.78 -35.23 -15.54
N ARG A 535 10.36 -34.23 -16.34
CA ARG A 535 10.72 -34.19 -17.76
C ARG A 535 12.21 -34.08 -18.00
N GLN A 536 12.91 -33.35 -17.14
CA GLN A 536 14.37 -33.22 -17.20
C GLN A 536 15.11 -34.43 -16.60
N ARG A 537 14.39 -35.38 -15.97
CA ARG A 537 14.94 -36.59 -15.33
C ARG A 537 15.96 -36.26 -14.23
N VAL A 538 15.68 -35.22 -13.46
CA VAL A 538 16.56 -34.71 -12.39
C VAL A 538 16.11 -35.17 -11.00
N LEU A 539 14.87 -35.64 -10.84
CA LEU A 539 14.34 -36.10 -9.55
C LEU A 539 14.83 -37.50 -9.19
N ALA A 540 15.07 -37.74 -7.90
CA ALA A 540 15.27 -39.08 -7.34
C ALA A 540 13.97 -39.87 -7.37
N GLU A 541 14.02 -41.14 -7.80
CA GLU A 541 12.83 -41.98 -7.94
C GLU A 541 12.15 -42.29 -6.60
N ASP A 542 12.95 -42.43 -5.53
CA ASP A 542 12.48 -42.64 -4.15
C ASP A 542 12.29 -41.34 -3.36
N GLY A 543 12.34 -40.19 -4.03
CA GLY A 543 12.13 -38.88 -3.43
C GLY A 543 13.14 -38.51 -2.35
N ARG A 544 14.35 -39.09 -2.33
CA ARG A 544 15.38 -38.80 -1.32
C ARG A 544 16.67 -38.30 -1.95
N CYS A 545 17.18 -37.17 -1.47
CA CYS A 545 18.52 -36.72 -1.82
C CYS A 545 19.55 -37.68 -1.19
N LYS A 546 20.43 -38.24 -2.01
CA LYS A 546 21.52 -39.15 -1.60
C LYS A 546 22.89 -38.48 -1.83
N PRO A 547 23.18 -37.35 -1.16
CA PRO A 547 24.33 -36.50 -1.48
C PRO A 547 25.65 -37.24 -1.36
N PHE A 548 26.50 -37.13 -2.39
CA PHE A 548 27.83 -37.71 -2.49
C PHE A 548 27.89 -39.26 -2.36
N ALA A 549 26.73 -39.93 -2.32
CA ALA A 549 26.65 -41.38 -2.21
C ALA A 549 26.78 -42.05 -3.59
N ALA A 550 27.26 -43.29 -3.61
CA ALA A 550 27.28 -44.10 -4.84
C ALA A 550 25.87 -44.35 -5.43
N ALA A 551 24.83 -44.24 -4.60
CA ALA A 551 23.43 -44.39 -4.96
C ALA A 551 22.75 -43.07 -5.39
N ALA A 552 23.50 -41.96 -5.49
CA ALA A 552 23.00 -40.67 -5.97
C ALA A 552 22.37 -40.80 -7.36
N ASP A 553 21.07 -40.50 -7.47
CA ASP A 553 20.25 -40.68 -8.67
C ASP A 553 19.48 -39.42 -9.07
N GLY A 554 19.28 -38.46 -8.15
CA GLY A 554 18.62 -37.19 -8.40
C GLY A 554 18.35 -36.38 -7.12
N THR A 555 17.65 -35.26 -7.29
CA THR A 555 17.21 -34.39 -6.19
C THR A 555 15.80 -34.75 -5.72
N SER A 556 15.50 -34.45 -4.46
CA SER A 556 14.14 -34.42 -3.92
C SER A 556 13.74 -32.98 -3.67
N TRP A 557 12.57 -32.54 -4.13
CA TRP A 557 12.11 -31.18 -3.86
C TRP A 557 11.51 -31.05 -2.47
N ALA A 558 11.82 -29.93 -1.83
CA ALA A 558 11.27 -29.59 -0.54
C ALA A 558 10.78 -28.14 -0.46
N GLU A 559 9.87 -27.91 0.48
CA GLU A 559 9.46 -26.58 0.93
C GLU A 559 10.22 -26.21 2.20
N GLY A 560 10.34 -24.92 2.46
CA GLY A 560 10.99 -24.43 3.67
C GLY A 560 11.15 -22.93 3.69
N ALA A 561 11.35 -22.39 4.88
CA ALA A 561 11.66 -20.98 5.09
C ALA A 561 12.64 -20.82 6.25
N GLY A 562 13.57 -19.88 6.13
CA GLY A 562 14.51 -19.55 7.19
C GLY A 562 14.95 -18.10 7.09
N LEU A 563 15.00 -17.40 8.22
CA LEU A 563 15.43 -16.01 8.33
C LEU A 563 16.47 -15.86 9.43
N LEU A 564 17.49 -15.04 9.17
CA LEU A 564 18.55 -14.65 10.08
C LEU A 564 18.40 -13.18 10.43
N VAL A 565 18.59 -12.83 11.70
CA VAL A 565 18.80 -11.44 12.13
C VAL A 565 20.30 -11.19 12.17
N LEU A 566 20.74 -10.19 11.43
CA LEU A 566 22.14 -9.87 11.20
C LEU A 566 22.46 -8.45 11.68
N GLU A 567 23.60 -8.32 12.36
CA GLU A 567 24.17 -7.03 12.76
C GLU A 567 25.67 -7.02 12.52
N ARG A 568 26.28 -5.84 12.50
CA ARG A 568 27.74 -5.75 12.66
C ARG A 568 28.11 -6.30 14.04
N LEU A 569 29.23 -7.01 14.17
CA LEU A 569 29.64 -7.58 15.46
C LEU A 569 29.82 -6.52 16.55
N SER A 570 30.31 -5.33 16.20
CA SER A 570 30.40 -4.22 17.16
C SER A 570 29.02 -3.75 17.64
N ASP A 571 28.03 -3.74 16.77
CA ASP A 571 26.65 -3.36 17.07
C ASP A 571 25.98 -4.39 17.97
N ALA A 572 26.07 -5.68 17.63
CA ALA A 572 25.52 -6.76 18.46
C ALA A 572 26.09 -6.70 19.89
N ARG A 573 27.40 -6.47 20.02
CA ARG A 573 28.03 -6.31 21.33
C ARG A 573 27.59 -5.05 22.07
N ARG A 574 27.43 -3.93 21.36
CA ARG A 574 26.95 -2.67 21.93
C ARG A 574 25.51 -2.80 22.43
N ASN A 575 24.67 -3.48 21.65
CA ASN A 575 23.26 -3.67 21.94
C ASN A 575 23.02 -4.80 22.96
N GLY A 576 24.06 -5.59 23.27
CA GLY A 576 23.95 -6.72 24.20
C GLY A 576 23.22 -7.93 23.60
N HIS A 577 23.10 -7.99 22.28
CA HIS A 577 22.46 -9.11 21.58
C HIS A 577 23.37 -10.36 21.61
N PRO A 578 22.78 -11.57 21.69
CA PRO A 578 23.55 -12.80 21.60
C PRO A 578 24.21 -12.92 20.23
N VAL A 579 25.39 -13.56 20.18
CA VAL A 579 26.08 -13.85 18.91
C VAL A 579 26.10 -15.37 18.73
N LEU A 580 25.24 -15.86 17.84
CA LEU A 580 25.10 -17.29 17.54
C LEU A 580 26.22 -17.78 16.62
N ALA A 581 26.56 -16.98 15.62
CA ALA A 581 27.61 -17.26 14.64
C ALA A 581 28.16 -15.96 14.04
N LEU A 582 29.29 -16.07 13.34
CA LEU A 582 29.88 -14.97 12.56
C LEU A 582 29.93 -15.33 11.09
N VAL A 583 29.38 -14.48 10.23
CA VAL A 583 29.63 -14.51 8.79
C VAL A 583 30.97 -13.80 8.54
N ARG A 584 32.02 -14.61 8.40
CA ARG A 584 33.40 -14.12 8.20
C ARG A 584 33.63 -13.58 6.79
N GLY A 585 33.11 -14.27 5.78
CA GLY A 585 33.22 -13.84 4.40
C GLY A 585 32.19 -14.53 3.51
N SER A 586 31.94 -13.96 2.34
CA SER A 586 30.97 -14.47 1.37
C SER A 586 31.31 -14.00 -0.05
N ALA A 587 30.97 -14.81 -1.05
CA ALA A 587 31.17 -14.46 -2.45
C ALA A 587 30.04 -15.03 -3.32
N VAL A 588 29.76 -14.34 -4.42
CA VAL A 588 28.79 -14.74 -5.45
C VAL A 588 29.49 -14.64 -6.80
N ASN A 589 29.29 -15.62 -7.68
CA ASN A 589 29.76 -15.56 -9.05
C ASN A 589 28.79 -16.26 -10.01
N GLN A 590 29.15 -16.26 -11.30
CA GLN A 590 28.45 -16.99 -12.35
C GLN A 590 29.42 -17.92 -13.07
N ASP A 591 28.86 -19.00 -13.63
CA ASP A 591 29.64 -19.98 -14.38
C ASP A 591 30.15 -19.42 -15.71
N GLY A 592 29.42 -18.47 -16.30
CA GLY A 592 29.64 -17.98 -17.65
C GLY A 592 29.19 -19.00 -18.71
N ALA A 593 29.75 -18.90 -19.91
CA ALA A 593 29.48 -19.90 -20.97
C ALA A 593 30.12 -21.25 -20.60
N SER A 594 29.29 -22.26 -20.35
CA SER A 594 29.69 -23.63 -19.96
C SER A 594 29.04 -24.67 -20.88
N ASN A 595 29.05 -25.96 -20.50
CA ASN A 595 28.47 -27.07 -21.29
C ASN A 595 26.93 -27.05 -21.36
N GLY A 596 26.27 -26.06 -20.76
CA GLY A 596 24.83 -25.85 -20.81
C GLY A 596 24.42 -24.81 -19.77
N LEU A 597 23.29 -24.13 -19.99
CA LEU A 597 22.82 -23.08 -19.08
C LEU A 597 22.64 -23.58 -17.64
N THR A 598 22.25 -24.84 -17.47
CA THR A 598 21.99 -25.49 -16.19
C THR A 598 23.12 -26.45 -15.76
N ALA A 599 24.18 -26.57 -16.55
CA ALA A 599 25.28 -27.49 -16.28
C ALA A 599 26.28 -26.86 -15.29
N PRO A 600 26.56 -27.48 -14.13
CA PRO A 600 27.45 -26.91 -13.13
C PRO A 600 28.91 -26.86 -13.61
N ASN A 601 29.68 -25.88 -13.13
CA ASN A 601 31.09 -25.71 -13.47
C ASN A 601 32.04 -25.79 -12.26
N GLY A 602 32.83 -26.86 -12.18
CA GLY A 602 33.82 -27.06 -11.10
C GLY A 602 34.83 -25.92 -10.96
N PRO A 603 35.51 -25.45 -12.03
CA PRO A 603 36.41 -24.30 -11.94
C PRO A 603 35.76 -23.02 -11.39
N SER A 604 34.48 -22.75 -11.73
CA SER A 604 33.73 -21.61 -11.20
C SER A 604 33.43 -21.75 -9.71
N GLN A 605 33.06 -22.95 -9.26
CA GLN A 605 32.91 -23.26 -7.84
C GLN A 605 34.23 -23.07 -7.08
N GLN A 606 35.36 -23.53 -7.63
CA GLN A 606 36.67 -23.26 -7.01
C GLN A 606 36.99 -21.76 -6.93
N ARG A 607 36.60 -20.96 -7.93
CA ARG A 607 36.80 -19.50 -7.92
C ARG A 607 35.96 -18.84 -6.82
N VAL A 608 34.67 -19.20 -6.68
CA VAL A 608 33.81 -18.58 -5.65
C VAL A 608 34.27 -18.96 -4.25
N ILE A 609 34.69 -20.22 -4.04
CA ILE A 609 35.23 -20.68 -2.75
C ILE A 609 36.49 -19.89 -2.37
N ARG A 610 37.44 -19.73 -3.31
CA ARG A 610 38.66 -18.94 -3.05
C ARG A 610 38.35 -17.47 -2.79
N ALA A 611 37.36 -16.89 -3.49
CA ALA A 611 36.92 -15.53 -3.24
C ALA A 611 36.29 -15.36 -1.85
N ALA A 612 35.45 -16.32 -1.41
CA ALA A 612 34.85 -16.30 -0.08
C ALA A 612 35.91 -16.46 1.04
N LEU A 613 36.91 -17.33 0.82
CA LEU A 613 38.06 -17.47 1.73
C LEU A 613 38.89 -16.18 1.82
N ALA A 614 39.14 -15.53 0.69
CA ALA A 614 39.85 -14.25 0.64
C ALA A 614 39.06 -13.14 1.36
N ASP A 615 37.75 -13.03 1.13
CA ASP A 615 36.85 -12.09 1.83
C ASP A 615 36.81 -12.36 3.34
N ALA A 616 36.98 -13.62 3.77
CA ALA A 616 37.04 -13.99 5.18
C ALA A 616 38.40 -13.80 5.85
N GLY A 617 39.47 -13.57 5.06
CA GLY A 617 40.85 -13.59 5.52
C GLY A 617 41.30 -14.96 6.03
N LEU A 618 40.81 -16.06 5.43
CA LEU A 618 41.07 -17.44 5.84
C LEU A 618 41.73 -18.26 4.72
N THR A 619 42.47 -19.29 5.12
CA THR A 619 42.98 -20.34 4.24
C THR A 619 42.04 -21.55 4.22
N GLY A 620 42.16 -22.41 3.19
CA GLY A 620 41.33 -23.61 3.09
C GLY A 620 41.57 -24.62 4.21
N ALA A 621 42.78 -24.64 4.80
CA ALA A 621 43.13 -25.52 5.91
C ALA A 621 42.43 -25.14 7.24
N GLU A 622 41.98 -23.89 7.38
CA GLU A 622 41.32 -23.38 8.59
C GLU A 622 39.82 -23.72 8.68
N VAL A 623 39.23 -24.32 7.65
CA VAL A 623 37.79 -24.65 7.59
C VAL A 623 37.57 -26.13 7.89
N ASP A 624 37.09 -26.48 9.08
CA ASP A 624 36.95 -27.87 9.52
C ASP A 624 35.85 -28.68 8.82
N ALA A 625 34.74 -28.03 8.47
CA ALA A 625 33.58 -28.67 7.90
C ALA A 625 32.94 -27.80 6.80
N VAL A 626 32.33 -28.47 5.82
CA VAL A 626 31.52 -27.86 4.76
C VAL A 626 30.15 -28.52 4.74
N GLU A 627 29.13 -27.68 4.84
CA GLU A 627 27.76 -28.01 4.46
C GLU A 627 27.62 -27.78 2.95
N GLY A 628 27.57 -28.86 2.19
CA GLY A 628 27.55 -28.82 0.72
C GLY A 628 26.18 -28.47 0.15
N HIS A 629 26.16 -28.01 -1.09
CA HIS A 629 24.92 -27.94 -1.85
C HIS A 629 24.35 -29.35 -2.06
N GLY A 630 25.17 -30.33 -2.45
CA GLY A 630 24.91 -31.77 -2.36
C GLY A 630 23.46 -32.16 -2.62
N THR A 631 23.04 -32.10 -3.88
CA THR A 631 21.65 -32.36 -4.29
C THR A 631 21.38 -33.83 -4.59
N GLY A 632 22.39 -34.71 -4.48
CA GLY A 632 22.24 -36.13 -4.80
C GLY A 632 22.24 -36.39 -6.30
N THR A 633 22.70 -35.44 -7.11
CA THR A 633 22.70 -35.57 -8.57
C THR A 633 23.98 -36.24 -9.07
N ARG A 634 23.84 -37.15 -10.05
CA ARG A 634 24.97 -37.92 -10.62
C ARG A 634 26.11 -37.06 -11.19
N LEU A 635 25.79 -35.86 -11.65
CA LEU A 635 26.78 -34.94 -12.24
C LEU A 635 27.21 -33.83 -11.26
N GLY A 636 26.26 -33.25 -10.51
CA GLY A 636 26.53 -32.11 -9.63
C GLY A 636 27.43 -32.49 -8.46
N ASP A 637 27.11 -33.58 -7.77
CA ASP A 637 27.82 -33.98 -6.55
C ASP A 637 29.31 -34.28 -6.80
N PRO A 638 29.72 -35.02 -7.85
CA PRO A 638 31.14 -35.19 -8.15
C PRO A 638 31.86 -33.89 -8.50
N ILE A 639 31.21 -32.96 -9.20
CA ILE A 639 31.80 -31.67 -9.57
C ILE A 639 32.04 -30.82 -8.32
N GLU A 640 31.07 -30.78 -7.42
CA GLU A 640 31.18 -30.08 -6.14
C GLU A 640 32.25 -30.71 -5.25
N ALA A 641 32.25 -32.03 -5.08
CA ALA A 641 33.25 -32.73 -4.28
C ALA A 641 34.69 -32.49 -4.81
N GLN A 642 34.87 -32.48 -6.14
CA GLN A 642 36.16 -32.16 -6.74
C GLN A 642 36.57 -30.70 -6.53
N ALA A 643 35.62 -29.75 -6.57
CA ALA A 643 35.90 -28.36 -6.27
C ALA A 643 36.35 -28.19 -4.81
N LEU A 644 35.64 -28.82 -3.87
CA LEU A 644 35.99 -28.82 -2.44
C LEU A 644 37.36 -29.44 -2.17
N LEU A 645 37.68 -30.58 -2.78
CA LEU A 645 38.99 -31.21 -2.67
C LEU A 645 40.10 -30.29 -3.21
N ALA A 646 39.85 -29.59 -4.32
CA ALA A 646 40.80 -28.69 -4.94
C ALA A 646 41.07 -27.39 -4.16
N THR A 647 40.15 -26.97 -3.28
CA THR A 647 40.27 -25.74 -2.49
C THR A 647 40.60 -25.97 -1.03
N TYR A 648 39.95 -26.93 -0.38
CA TYR A 648 40.09 -27.21 1.06
C TYR A 648 40.99 -28.43 1.35
N GLY A 649 41.10 -29.37 0.40
CA GLY A 649 41.74 -30.66 0.64
C GLY A 649 43.26 -30.69 0.44
N ARG A 650 43.83 -29.82 -0.40
CA ARG A 650 45.24 -29.92 -0.85
C ARG A 650 46.29 -29.71 0.24
N GLU A 651 45.96 -28.94 1.27
CA GLU A 651 46.90 -28.54 2.33
C GLU A 651 46.72 -29.38 3.61
N ARG A 652 45.83 -30.37 3.59
CA ARG A 652 45.53 -31.24 4.74
C ARG A 652 46.44 -32.47 4.74
N ASP A 653 46.98 -32.80 5.90
CA ASP A 653 47.92 -33.92 6.13
C ASP A 653 47.24 -35.30 6.30
N GLY A 654 45.91 -35.35 6.17
CA GLY A 654 45.08 -36.55 6.36
C GLY A 654 44.72 -36.88 7.81
N ARG A 655 45.32 -36.22 8.82
CA ARG A 655 44.95 -36.40 10.24
C ARG A 655 43.75 -35.57 10.63
N GLN A 656 43.53 -34.44 9.94
CA GLN A 656 42.37 -33.58 10.07
C GLN A 656 41.70 -33.45 8.70
N PRO A 657 40.86 -34.42 8.29
CA PRO A 657 40.12 -34.31 7.03
C PRO A 657 39.11 -33.17 7.09
N LEU A 658 38.68 -32.67 5.93
CA LEU A 658 37.51 -31.80 5.83
C LEU A 658 36.26 -32.67 6.02
N TRP A 659 35.39 -32.32 6.97
CA TRP A 659 34.10 -32.97 7.13
C TRP A 659 33.10 -32.41 6.11
N LEU A 660 32.46 -33.27 5.34
CA LEU A 660 31.48 -32.89 4.32
C LEU A 660 30.12 -33.49 4.67
N GLY A 661 29.10 -32.65 4.72
CA GLY A 661 27.70 -33.02 4.95
C GLY A 661 26.75 -32.34 3.98
N SER A 662 25.48 -32.76 4.00
CA SER A 662 24.37 -32.05 3.36
C SER A 662 23.05 -32.38 4.07
N LEU A 663 22.41 -31.33 4.58
CA LEU A 663 21.11 -31.29 5.21
C LEU A 663 20.00 -31.82 4.29
N LYS A 664 20.22 -31.79 2.97
CA LYS A 664 19.24 -32.27 1.98
C LYS A 664 18.94 -33.75 2.12
N SER A 665 19.86 -34.53 2.69
CA SER A 665 19.61 -35.93 3.01
C SER A 665 18.49 -36.14 4.03
N ASN A 666 18.21 -35.14 4.87
CA ASN A 666 17.14 -35.18 5.86
C ASN A 666 15.84 -34.57 5.35
N ILE A 667 15.92 -33.40 4.71
CA ILE A 667 14.73 -32.57 4.43
C ILE A 667 14.38 -32.42 2.96
N GLY A 668 15.22 -32.91 2.04
CA GLY A 668 15.12 -32.61 0.62
C GLY A 668 15.78 -31.27 0.26
N HIS A 669 15.61 -30.84 -0.98
CA HIS A 669 16.21 -29.63 -1.52
C HIS A 669 15.31 -28.41 -1.36
#